data_AF-A0AAP0WUB7-F1
#
_entry.id   AF-A0AAP0WUB7-F1
#
_cell.length_a   1.000
_cell.length_b   1.000
_cell.length_c   1.000
_cell.angle_alpha   90.00
_cell.angle_beta   90.00
_cell.angle_gamma   90.00
#
_symmetry.space_group_name_H-M   'P 1'
#
loop_
_entity.id
_entity.type
_entity.pdbx_description
1 polymer ?
#
loop_
_entity_poly.entity_id
_entity_poly.type
_entity_poly.pdbx_seq_one_letter_code
_entity_poly.pdbx_strand_id
1 'polypeptide(L)'
;MALVDLFSHRSSSTVVLNHSEENPRQEGDLGEQRRDSESATGSGGIEDARTRMSMVYLPQKVVLREARHEEFKASARLVLNWRPRERMKTGCIALILCLNIGVDPPDVIKIPPCARMECWIDPFAMAASKALETIGKTLQAQYEKWQPRARCKLQSDPTVDEVKKLCSTCRINARSERVLFHYNGHGVPKPTASGEIWVFNKSYTQYIPLSISDVNSWLKTPSIYVFDCSAAGMIVSALMEVIVILLVASASSTKDFILLAACEAHECLPQGADFPADTFTACLTTPIKMALRWFHSRSLLRDTLDFSLIDKIPGHQNDRKTVLGELNWIFTAVTDTIAWNVLPHDLFQRLFRQDLFVASLFRNFLLALRIMRSANCSPISYPVLPATHQHHMWDAWDMVAETCLQSWLREPQAVFQPSSFFSEQLTAFEVWLDHGSEHKKPPEQLPMFLWVLLSKCHRFRALMLLRRFLDMGPWAVKLASSVGILPYILKLLQTSATDLRQPLVFIWTKILALDKSCQVDLVKDRGHDYFIKLLDSFEAHPEQRAMAAFVLTVIVDGHKHGQEVCVKADLIHLSLRHLQLTILNGAQTVPHLLQWLCLCLGKMWEDFPEAQVIGLQADAPKIFAPLLSEPQPEVRASAVFAMGNLLGVGSASSEGGDEVDEDCEDDQNVKDETDIVKYLLTAVLDGSPLVRVEVAVALARFAFGHNKHLKLACCCCMWEVAVLFCSEFVAIFT
;
A
#
# COMPACT_ATOMS: atom_id res chain seq x y z
N MET A 1 -5.22 12.71 17.30
CA MET A 1 -5.38 14.08 16.76
C MET A 1 -6.11 13.99 15.44
N ALA A 2 -7.23 14.70 15.28
CA ALA A 2 -7.93 14.86 14.01
C ALA A 2 -7.11 15.76 13.08
N LEU A 3 -6.20 15.15 12.31
CA LEU A 3 -5.24 15.85 11.43
C LEU A 3 -5.62 15.81 9.95
N VAL A 4 -6.64 15.02 9.61
CA VAL A 4 -7.07 14.83 8.22
C VAL A 4 -7.88 16.02 7.70
N ASP A 5 -8.68 16.67 8.57
CA ASP A 5 -9.61 17.75 8.18
C ASP A 5 -8.93 19.10 7.94
N LEU A 6 -7.74 19.33 8.52
CA LEU A 6 -6.98 20.58 8.35
C LEU A 6 -6.43 20.79 6.93
N PHE A 7 -6.25 19.71 6.16
CA PHE A 7 -5.77 19.77 4.78
C PHE A 7 -6.87 19.65 3.72
N SER A 8 -8.11 19.34 4.12
CA SER A 8 -9.22 19.06 3.20
C SER A 8 -10.06 20.28 2.83
N HIS A 9 -9.94 21.41 3.54
CA HIS A 9 -10.85 22.56 3.37
C HIS A 9 -10.33 23.75 2.54
N ARG A 10 -9.28 23.60 1.71
CA ARG A 10 -8.78 24.73 0.89
C ARG A 10 -8.74 24.55 -0.63
N SER A 11 -9.36 23.51 -1.17
CA SER A 11 -9.63 23.44 -2.62
C SER A 11 -11.13 23.40 -2.87
N SER A 12 -11.66 24.53 -3.33
CA SER A 12 -13.04 24.77 -3.79
C SER A 12 -14.10 24.91 -2.70
N SER A 13 -14.49 26.15 -2.41
CA SER A 13 -15.84 26.53 -1.95
C SER A 13 -16.01 28.04 -2.08
N THR A 14 -16.26 28.51 -3.30
CA THR A 14 -17.06 29.72 -3.50
C THR A 14 -18.48 29.34 -3.08
N VAL A 15 -18.83 29.61 -1.82
CA VAL A 15 -20.19 29.38 -1.32
C VAL A 15 -21.09 30.45 -1.94
N VAL A 16 -21.72 30.10 -3.06
CA VAL A 16 -22.92 30.78 -3.53
C VAL A 16 -24.05 30.32 -2.60
N LEU A 17 -24.47 31.21 -1.72
CA LEU A 17 -25.68 31.05 -0.91
C LEU A 17 -26.89 31.05 -1.85
N ASN A 18 -27.39 29.87 -2.23
CA ASN A 18 -28.75 29.72 -2.76
C ASN A 18 -29.67 29.29 -1.62
N HIS A 19 -30.55 30.19 -1.23
CA HIS A 19 -31.70 29.90 -0.38
C HIS A 19 -32.63 28.91 -1.10
N SER A 20 -32.97 27.83 -0.40
CA SER A 20 -34.03 26.90 -0.77
C SER A 20 -35.38 27.43 -0.29
N GLU A 21 -36.28 27.75 -1.21
CA GLU A 21 -37.73 27.72 -0.98
C GLU A 21 -38.36 26.70 -1.92
N GLU A 22 -39.29 25.92 -1.38
CA GLU A 22 -40.02 24.85 -2.04
C GLU A 22 -41.04 25.40 -3.07
N ASN A 23 -41.17 24.67 -4.18
CA ASN A 23 -42.09 24.81 -5.33
C ASN A 23 -43.59 24.58 -4.94
N PRO A 24 -44.61 24.65 -5.85
CA PRO A 24 -44.64 25.03 -7.29
C PRO A 24 -45.87 25.85 -7.79
N ARG A 25 -45.81 26.40 -9.03
CA ARG A 25 -46.75 26.21 -10.18
C ARG A 25 -46.84 27.39 -11.17
N GLN A 26 -46.50 27.06 -12.43
CA GLN A 26 -47.11 27.39 -13.74
C GLN A 26 -47.15 28.81 -14.37
N GLU A 27 -46.75 28.80 -15.67
CA GLU A 27 -47.04 29.69 -16.81
C GLU A 27 -46.30 31.05 -16.85
N GLY A 28 -45.33 31.29 -17.75
CA GLY A 28 -45.50 31.67 -19.17
C GLY A 28 -45.72 33.20 -19.27
N ASP A 29 -45.14 34.03 -20.12
CA ASP A 29 -44.39 33.91 -21.37
C ASP A 29 -43.79 35.32 -21.69
N LEU A 30 -42.81 35.37 -22.62
CA LEU A 30 -42.34 36.51 -23.45
C LEU A 30 -41.63 37.77 -22.88
N GLY A 31 -40.45 38.06 -23.48
CA GLY A 31 -40.33 39.28 -24.32
C GLY A 31 -39.28 40.37 -23.99
N GLU A 32 -38.19 40.35 -24.76
CA GLU A 32 -37.47 41.50 -25.36
C GLU A 32 -36.58 42.49 -24.57
N GLN A 33 -35.27 42.35 -24.83
CA GLN A 33 -34.28 43.35 -25.31
C GLN A 33 -34.58 44.87 -25.16
N ARG A 34 -33.64 45.63 -24.56
CA ARG A 34 -32.65 46.49 -25.27
C ARG A 34 -31.78 47.30 -24.30
N ARG A 35 -30.56 47.61 -24.78
CA ARG A 35 -29.49 48.39 -24.14
C ARG A 35 -29.57 49.88 -24.49
N ASP A 36 -28.70 50.63 -23.79
CA ASP A 36 -28.15 51.97 -24.05
C ASP A 36 -28.94 53.12 -23.37
N SER A 37 -28.36 54.14 -22.72
CA SER A 37 -26.97 54.60 -22.58
C SER A 37 -26.88 55.73 -21.52
N GLU A 38 -25.70 55.87 -20.91
CA GLU A 38 -24.97 57.09 -20.50
C GLU A 38 -25.61 58.26 -19.69
N SER A 39 -25.13 58.36 -18.43
CA SER A 39 -24.42 59.50 -17.81
C SER A 39 -25.14 60.77 -17.29
N ALA A 40 -24.79 61.08 -16.02
CA ALA A 40 -24.73 62.38 -15.33
C ALA A 40 -26.06 63.11 -15.06
N THR A 41 -26.42 63.60 -13.86
CA THR A 41 -25.66 64.03 -12.68
C THR A 41 -26.67 64.39 -11.57
N GLY A 42 -26.33 64.15 -10.30
CA GLY A 42 -26.70 65.06 -9.20
C GLY A 42 -28.04 64.87 -8.47
N SER A 43 -28.07 63.92 -7.52
CA SER A 43 -28.59 64.19 -6.16
C SER A 43 -28.11 63.10 -5.19
N GLY A 44 -26.80 63.05 -4.99
CA GLY A 44 -26.24 62.34 -3.84
C GLY A 44 -26.66 63.03 -2.55
N GLY A 45 -27.12 62.27 -1.57
CA GLY A 45 -27.24 62.79 -0.21
C GLY A 45 -27.94 61.89 0.81
N ILE A 46 -28.95 61.10 0.44
CA ILE A 46 -29.85 60.51 1.46
C ILE A 46 -29.97 58.97 1.41
N GLU A 47 -29.83 58.33 0.25
CA GLU A 47 -29.97 56.85 0.16
C GLU A 47 -28.70 56.07 0.52
N ASP A 48 -27.51 56.63 0.26
CA ASP A 48 -26.23 55.94 0.53
C ASP A 48 -25.90 55.84 2.04
N ALA A 49 -26.55 56.67 2.86
CA ALA A 49 -26.43 56.62 4.32
C ALA A 49 -27.28 55.49 4.95
N ARG A 50 -28.48 55.22 4.43
CA ARG A 50 -29.36 54.17 4.96
C ARG A 50 -28.84 52.76 4.65
N THR A 51 -28.29 52.54 3.46
CA THR A 51 -27.72 51.24 3.07
C THR A 51 -26.38 50.97 3.76
N ARG A 52 -25.56 52.00 3.99
CA ARG A 52 -24.33 51.88 4.81
C ARG A 52 -24.61 51.67 6.30
N MET A 53 -25.64 52.30 6.86
CA MET A 53 -26.03 52.08 8.27
C MET A 53 -26.55 50.67 8.53
N SER A 54 -27.15 49.99 7.54
CA SER A 54 -27.65 48.62 7.69
C SER A 54 -26.55 47.56 7.88
N MET A 55 -25.37 47.75 7.28
CA MET A 55 -24.24 46.80 7.42
C MET A 55 -23.52 46.92 8.77
N VAL A 56 -23.72 48.02 9.50
CA VAL A 56 -23.16 48.21 10.86
C VAL A 56 -23.88 47.34 11.89
N TYR A 57 -25.16 47.01 11.66
CA TYR A 57 -25.97 46.21 12.60
C TYR A 57 -25.88 44.68 12.36
N LEU A 58 -25.18 44.24 11.31
CA LEU A 58 -24.95 42.83 10.99
C LEU A 58 -23.44 42.53 10.93
N PRO A 59 -22.76 42.40 12.07
CA PRO A 59 -21.35 42.04 12.07
C PRO A 59 -21.17 40.65 11.43
N GLN A 60 -20.49 40.62 10.28
CA GLN A 60 -20.16 39.37 9.56
C GLN A 60 -19.06 38.54 10.27
N LYS A 61 -18.40 39.12 11.28
CA LYS A 61 -17.29 38.47 11.98
C LYS A 61 -17.81 37.38 12.91
N VAL A 62 -17.67 36.14 12.47
CA VAL A 62 -17.90 34.95 13.28
C VAL A 62 -16.67 34.71 14.16
N VAL A 63 -16.88 34.47 15.45
CA VAL A 63 -15.82 34.20 16.44
C VAL A 63 -16.17 32.90 17.17
N LEU A 64 -15.15 32.16 17.65
CA LEU A 64 -15.32 30.91 18.39
C LEU A 64 -16.03 29.80 17.59
N ARG A 65 -15.82 29.76 16.27
CA ARG A 65 -16.33 28.69 15.39
C ARG A 65 -15.24 27.96 14.62
N GLU A 66 -13.98 28.19 14.99
CA GLU A 66 -12.86 27.41 14.49
C GLU A 66 -12.84 25.99 15.08
N ALA A 67 -12.19 25.04 14.40
CA ALA A 67 -12.16 23.61 14.77
C ALA A 67 -11.68 23.34 16.21
N ARG A 68 -10.86 24.22 16.79
CA ARG A 68 -10.40 24.12 18.19
C ARG A 68 -11.51 24.26 19.23
N HIS A 69 -12.69 24.76 18.85
CA HIS A 69 -13.87 24.93 19.72
C HIS A 69 -14.93 23.86 19.48
N GLU A 70 -14.72 22.95 18.52
CA GLU A 70 -15.60 21.82 18.31
C GLU A 70 -15.45 20.79 19.44
N GLU A 71 -16.52 20.05 19.74
CA GLU A 71 -16.47 18.97 20.72
C GLU A 71 -15.45 17.91 20.31
N PHE A 72 -14.59 17.51 21.25
CA PHE A 72 -13.61 16.47 21.04
C PHE A 72 -14.30 15.12 20.81
N LYS A 73 -14.48 14.74 19.55
CA LYS A 73 -14.79 13.36 19.17
C LYS A 73 -13.47 12.60 19.16
N ALA A 74 -13.25 11.79 20.20
CA ALA A 74 -12.08 10.93 20.28
C ALA A 74 -12.01 10.04 19.02
N SER A 75 -11.09 10.33 18.11
CA SER A 75 -10.81 9.46 16.97
C SER A 75 -10.17 8.19 17.52
N ALA A 76 -10.90 7.07 17.45
CA ALA A 76 -10.39 5.77 17.87
C ALA A 76 -9.09 5.48 17.12
N ARG A 77 -8.04 5.02 17.82
CA ARG A 77 -6.80 4.57 17.17
C ARG A 77 -7.16 3.39 16.26
N LEU A 78 -7.24 3.65 14.96
CA LEU A 78 -7.54 2.64 13.96
C LEU A 78 -6.33 1.71 13.85
N VAL A 79 -6.46 0.47 14.33
CA VAL A 79 -5.48 -0.57 14.06
C VAL A 79 -5.66 -1.03 12.62
N LEU A 80 -4.68 -0.68 11.80
CA LEU A 80 -4.67 -0.94 10.38
C LEU A 80 -4.05 -2.32 10.09
N ASN A 81 -4.88 -3.32 9.77
CA ASN A 81 -4.45 -4.69 9.47
C ASN A 81 -4.05 -4.90 7.99
N TRP A 82 -3.45 -3.92 7.32
CA TRP A 82 -3.03 -4.07 5.91
C TRP A 82 -1.61 -4.63 5.75
N ARG A 83 -0.78 -4.58 6.80
CA ARG A 83 0.58 -5.15 6.75
C ARG A 83 0.49 -6.68 6.63
N PRO A 84 1.14 -7.31 5.64
CA PRO A 84 1.20 -8.77 5.59
C PRO A 84 1.87 -9.30 6.86
N ARG A 85 1.20 -10.22 7.57
CA ARG A 85 1.69 -10.76 8.86
C ARG A 85 3.05 -11.45 8.74
N GLU A 86 3.31 -12.13 7.62
CA GLU A 86 4.58 -12.78 7.35
C GLU A 86 4.80 -12.93 5.84
N ARG A 87 5.95 -12.45 5.34
CA ARG A 87 6.30 -12.60 3.92
C ARG A 87 6.77 -14.03 3.66
N MET A 88 6.05 -14.75 2.82
CA MET A 88 6.38 -16.13 2.48
C MET A 88 7.15 -16.21 1.17
N LYS A 89 7.88 -17.30 1.01
CA LYS A 89 8.61 -17.62 -0.21
C LYS A 89 8.45 -19.10 -0.54
N THR A 90 8.39 -19.39 -1.82
CA THR A 90 8.52 -20.74 -2.35
C THR A 90 9.98 -21.01 -2.69
N GLY A 91 10.62 -21.88 -1.91
CA GLY A 91 12.07 -22.15 -1.97
C GLY A 91 12.46 -23.36 -2.81
N CYS A 92 11.53 -24.30 -3.00
CA CYS A 92 11.79 -25.54 -3.74
C CYS A 92 10.59 -25.92 -4.62
N ILE A 93 10.89 -26.44 -5.80
CA ILE A 93 9.91 -26.87 -6.81
C ILE A 93 10.22 -28.34 -7.15
N ALA A 94 9.23 -29.22 -6.97
CA ALA A 94 9.26 -30.62 -7.37
C ALA A 94 8.38 -30.80 -8.61
N LEU A 95 8.97 -31.20 -9.73
CA LEU A 95 8.29 -31.49 -10.98
C LEU A 95 8.25 -33.00 -11.20
N ILE A 96 7.05 -33.54 -11.33
CA ILE A 96 6.78 -34.95 -11.58
C ILE A 96 6.03 -35.02 -12.92
N LEU A 97 6.66 -35.64 -13.91
CA LEU A 97 6.07 -35.86 -15.23
C LEU A 97 5.80 -37.36 -15.39
N CYS A 98 4.56 -37.73 -15.67
CA CYS A 98 4.16 -39.11 -15.96
C CYS A 98 3.49 -39.13 -17.34
N LEU A 99 4.30 -39.25 -18.40
CA LEU A 99 3.90 -39.03 -19.80
C LEU A 99 3.95 -40.30 -20.66
N ASN A 100 4.86 -41.24 -20.38
CA ASN A 100 5.04 -42.49 -21.14
C ASN A 100 4.84 -42.33 -22.66
N ILE A 101 5.66 -41.46 -23.26
CA ILE A 101 5.46 -40.98 -24.62
C ILE A 101 5.36 -42.14 -25.63
N GLY A 102 4.25 -42.19 -26.34
CA GLY A 102 3.95 -43.22 -27.35
C GLY A 102 3.02 -44.33 -26.87
N VAL A 103 2.67 -44.36 -25.59
CA VAL A 103 1.72 -45.33 -25.01
C VAL A 103 0.60 -44.56 -24.30
N ASP A 104 -0.59 -44.56 -24.88
CA ASP A 104 -1.75 -43.92 -24.27
C ASP A 104 -2.30 -44.78 -23.11
N PRO A 105 -2.74 -44.18 -21.99
CA PRO A 105 -3.35 -44.90 -20.89
C PRO A 105 -4.72 -45.47 -21.28
N PRO A 106 -5.16 -46.57 -20.63
CA PRO A 106 -6.33 -47.35 -21.07
C PRO A 106 -7.68 -46.61 -21.00
N ASP A 107 -7.76 -45.51 -20.25
CA ASP A 107 -8.97 -44.75 -19.94
C ASP A 107 -9.06 -43.41 -20.70
N VAL A 108 -8.11 -43.15 -21.61
CA VAL A 108 -8.08 -41.97 -22.48
C VAL A 108 -8.00 -42.41 -23.93
N ILE A 109 -9.08 -42.20 -24.67
CA ILE A 109 -9.11 -42.41 -26.12
C ILE A 109 -8.72 -41.10 -26.79
N LYS A 110 -7.65 -41.10 -27.59
CA LYS A 110 -7.20 -39.94 -28.39
C LYS A 110 -7.59 -40.14 -29.86
N ILE A 111 -8.51 -39.32 -30.37
CA ILE A 111 -8.94 -39.38 -31.78
C ILE A 111 -8.19 -38.31 -32.58
N PRO A 112 -7.40 -38.66 -33.62
CA PRO A 112 -6.70 -37.67 -34.44
C PRO A 112 -7.67 -36.82 -35.30
N PRO A 113 -7.41 -35.52 -35.49
CA PRO A 113 -6.35 -34.72 -34.88
C PRO A 113 -6.66 -34.37 -33.42
N CYS A 114 -5.69 -34.58 -32.52
CA CYS A 114 -5.85 -34.30 -31.09
C CYS A 114 -4.71 -33.42 -30.54
N ALA A 115 -4.96 -32.81 -29.38
CA ALA A 115 -3.97 -32.12 -28.58
C ALA A 115 -2.82 -33.08 -28.18
N ARG A 116 -1.59 -32.73 -28.56
CA ARG A 116 -0.39 -33.55 -28.31
C ARG A 116 0.82 -32.78 -27.81
N MET A 117 0.88 -31.46 -28.04
CA MET A 117 2.01 -30.68 -27.59
C MET A 117 2.07 -30.65 -26.06
N GLU A 118 3.26 -30.89 -25.52
CA GLU A 118 3.57 -30.81 -24.09
C GLU A 118 4.69 -29.78 -23.92
N CYS A 119 4.49 -28.77 -23.08
CA CYS A 119 5.43 -27.69 -22.84
C CYS A 119 5.90 -27.01 -24.15
N TRP A 120 4.98 -26.90 -25.12
CA TRP A 120 5.21 -26.37 -26.47
C TRP A 120 6.16 -27.20 -27.36
N ILE A 121 6.35 -28.48 -27.03
CA ILE A 121 7.14 -29.43 -27.81
C ILE A 121 6.20 -30.50 -28.35
N ASP A 122 6.36 -30.87 -29.63
CA ASP A 122 5.72 -32.06 -30.17
C ASP A 122 6.50 -33.30 -29.70
N PRO A 123 5.92 -34.15 -28.84
CA PRO A 123 6.61 -35.32 -28.31
C PRO A 123 6.91 -36.37 -29.39
N PHE A 124 6.24 -36.33 -30.54
CA PHE A 124 6.43 -37.28 -31.64
C PHE A 124 7.41 -36.79 -32.71
N ALA A 125 7.87 -35.54 -32.62
CA ALA A 125 8.88 -34.99 -33.53
C ALA A 125 10.31 -35.50 -33.23
N MET A 126 10.50 -36.24 -32.13
CA MET A 126 11.78 -36.82 -31.74
C MET A 126 11.59 -38.15 -30.99
N ALA A 127 12.68 -38.86 -30.72
CA ALA A 127 12.62 -40.11 -29.94
C ALA A 127 12.03 -39.86 -28.54
N ALA A 128 11.18 -40.77 -28.05
CA ALA A 128 10.42 -40.62 -26.81
C ALA A 128 11.27 -40.22 -25.58
N SER A 129 12.44 -40.85 -25.39
CA SER A 129 13.35 -40.51 -24.28
C SER A 129 13.88 -39.07 -24.37
N LYS A 130 14.24 -38.63 -25.57
CA LYS A 130 14.71 -37.27 -25.84
C LYS A 130 13.57 -36.25 -25.71
N ALA A 131 12.38 -36.61 -26.16
CA ALA A 131 11.18 -35.78 -26.00
C ALA A 131 10.89 -35.54 -24.52
N LEU A 132 10.87 -36.60 -23.70
CA LEU A 132 10.63 -36.53 -22.27
C LEU A 132 11.66 -35.67 -21.53
N GLU A 133 12.96 -35.81 -21.88
CA GLU A 133 14.02 -34.97 -21.33
C GLU A 133 13.83 -33.50 -21.73
N THR A 134 13.50 -33.23 -22.98
CA THR A 134 13.33 -31.86 -23.51
C THR A 134 12.10 -31.19 -22.90
N ILE A 135 10.97 -31.91 -22.77
CA ILE A 135 9.76 -31.43 -22.10
C ILE A 135 10.07 -31.07 -20.64
N GLY A 136 10.73 -31.98 -19.91
CA GLY A 136 11.11 -31.75 -18.53
C GLY A 136 12.01 -30.53 -18.33
N LYS A 137 13.06 -30.37 -19.16
CA LYS A 137 13.94 -29.19 -19.11
C LYS A 137 13.21 -27.90 -19.46
N THR A 138 12.31 -27.94 -20.44
CA THR A 138 11.49 -26.78 -20.80
C THR A 138 10.56 -26.38 -19.68
N LEU A 139 9.86 -27.33 -19.04
CA LEU A 139 8.99 -27.05 -17.90
C LEU A 139 9.77 -26.45 -16.72
N GLN A 140 10.95 -27.02 -16.44
CA GLN A 140 11.85 -26.47 -15.43
C GLN A 140 12.20 -25.01 -15.74
N ALA A 141 12.62 -24.70 -16.97
CA ALA A 141 12.95 -23.34 -17.40
C ALA A 141 11.75 -22.39 -17.31
N GLN A 142 10.54 -22.85 -17.62
CA GLN A 142 9.32 -22.06 -17.49
C GLN A 142 9.06 -21.66 -16.03
N TYR A 143 9.20 -22.59 -15.08
CA TYR A 143 9.05 -22.30 -13.65
C TYR A 143 10.17 -21.41 -13.09
N GLU A 144 11.42 -21.66 -13.48
CA GLU A 144 12.58 -20.86 -13.08
C GLU A 144 12.46 -19.40 -13.54
N LYS A 145 11.75 -19.14 -14.63
CA LYS A 145 11.45 -17.77 -15.06
C LYS A 145 10.62 -16.98 -14.03
N TRP A 146 9.67 -17.66 -13.37
CA TRP A 146 8.79 -17.05 -12.36
C TRP A 146 9.43 -17.02 -10.97
N GLN A 147 10.27 -18.00 -10.64
CA GLN A 147 11.01 -18.07 -9.38
C GLN A 147 12.45 -18.55 -9.61
N PRO A 148 13.37 -17.65 -10.04
CA PRO A 148 14.73 -18.03 -10.41
C PRO A 148 15.61 -18.45 -9.23
N ARG A 149 15.18 -18.15 -7.99
CA ARG A 149 15.91 -18.49 -6.77
C ARG A 149 15.48 -19.80 -6.14
N ALA A 150 14.40 -20.41 -6.61
CA ALA A 150 13.95 -21.69 -6.08
C ALA A 150 14.78 -22.84 -6.64
N ARG A 151 15.01 -23.86 -5.82
CA ARG A 151 15.65 -25.10 -6.28
C ARG A 151 14.61 -25.96 -6.99
N CYS A 152 14.71 -26.03 -8.32
CA CYS A 152 13.85 -26.88 -9.14
C CYS A 152 14.46 -28.29 -9.26
N LYS A 153 13.63 -29.31 -9.08
CA LYS A 153 14.01 -30.72 -9.20
C LYS A 153 12.96 -31.46 -10.03
N LEU A 154 13.43 -32.16 -11.06
CA LEU A 154 12.60 -32.89 -12.01
C LEU A 154 12.74 -34.40 -11.80
N GLN A 155 11.62 -35.11 -11.92
CA GLN A 155 11.57 -36.54 -12.10
C GLN A 155 10.63 -36.88 -13.26
N SER A 156 11.15 -37.64 -14.23
CA SER A 156 10.44 -38.03 -15.45
C SER A 156 10.13 -39.52 -15.41
N ASP A 157 8.85 -39.85 -15.61
CA ASP A 157 8.25 -41.19 -15.46
C ASP A 157 8.73 -41.93 -14.19
N PRO A 158 8.61 -41.33 -12.99
CA PRO A 158 9.22 -41.90 -11.80
C PRO A 158 8.48 -43.09 -11.21
N THR A 159 9.20 -43.77 -10.32
CA THR A 159 8.66 -44.73 -9.35
C THR A 159 8.22 -44.05 -8.05
N VAL A 160 7.41 -44.75 -7.24
CA VAL A 160 6.95 -44.26 -5.91
C VAL A 160 8.14 -43.86 -5.01
N ASP A 161 9.20 -44.66 -4.98
CA ASP A 161 10.39 -44.38 -4.15
C ASP A 161 11.12 -43.10 -4.59
N GLU A 162 11.16 -42.83 -5.89
CA GLU A 162 11.77 -41.62 -6.46
C GLU A 162 10.94 -40.38 -6.12
N VAL A 163 9.60 -40.47 -6.18
CA VAL A 163 8.70 -39.39 -5.76
C VAL A 163 8.85 -39.13 -4.25
N LYS A 164 8.91 -40.18 -3.43
CA LYS A 164 9.14 -40.07 -1.97
C LYS A 164 10.46 -39.37 -1.66
N LYS A 165 11.54 -39.78 -2.32
CA LYS A 165 12.88 -39.18 -2.17
C LYS A 165 12.88 -37.73 -2.60
N LEU A 166 12.23 -37.41 -3.73
CA LEU A 166 12.08 -36.04 -4.24
C LEU A 166 11.36 -35.15 -3.21
N CYS A 167 10.16 -35.54 -2.78
CA CYS A 167 9.34 -34.77 -1.83
C CYS A 167 10.08 -34.52 -0.52
N SER A 168 10.67 -35.57 0.06
CA SER A 168 11.43 -35.48 1.30
C SER A 168 12.64 -34.54 1.16
N THR A 169 13.35 -34.63 0.04
CA THR A 169 14.51 -33.76 -0.22
C THR A 169 14.10 -32.29 -0.41
N CYS A 170 12.99 -32.03 -1.11
CA CYS A 170 12.48 -30.69 -1.32
C CYS A 170 12.05 -30.05 0.01
N ARG A 171 11.38 -30.79 0.89
CA ARG A 171 11.04 -30.31 2.24
C ARG A 171 12.29 -29.98 3.06
N ILE A 172 13.27 -30.89 3.11
CA ILE A 172 14.53 -30.63 3.85
C ILE A 172 15.22 -29.36 3.35
N ASN A 173 15.25 -29.15 2.03
CA ASN A 173 15.85 -27.96 1.43
C ASN A 173 15.08 -26.66 1.72
N ALA A 174 13.75 -26.70 1.65
CA ALA A 174 12.91 -25.53 1.86
C ALA A 174 12.82 -25.11 3.34
N ARG A 175 13.06 -26.02 4.29
CA ARG A 175 12.90 -25.75 5.73
C ARG A 175 11.47 -25.24 6.01
N SER A 176 11.34 -23.98 6.43
CA SER A 176 10.07 -23.29 6.67
C SER A 176 9.47 -22.63 5.42
N GLU A 177 10.19 -22.57 4.30
CA GLU A 177 9.69 -22.04 3.04
C GLU A 177 8.69 -23.01 2.37
N ARG A 178 7.89 -22.49 1.45
CA ARG A 178 6.90 -23.26 0.69
C ARG A 178 7.59 -24.19 -0.32
N VAL A 179 7.05 -25.39 -0.47
CA VAL A 179 7.41 -26.32 -1.55
C VAL A 179 6.28 -26.38 -2.56
N LEU A 180 6.59 -26.23 -3.84
CA LEU A 180 5.65 -26.51 -4.94
C LEU A 180 5.81 -27.94 -5.41
N PHE A 181 4.69 -28.66 -5.50
CA PHE A 181 4.59 -29.99 -6.11
C PHE A 181 3.75 -29.88 -7.37
N HIS A 182 4.38 -30.11 -8.53
CA HIS A 182 3.72 -30.17 -9.82
C HIS A 182 3.65 -31.62 -10.28
N TYR A 183 2.46 -32.10 -10.58
CA TYR A 183 2.22 -33.43 -11.15
C TYR A 183 1.48 -33.31 -12.47
N ASN A 184 2.09 -33.82 -13.53
CA ASN A 184 1.47 -34.02 -14.83
C ASN A 184 1.24 -35.52 -15.04
N GLY A 185 -0.01 -35.91 -15.20
CA GLY A 185 -0.45 -37.31 -15.29
C GLY A 185 -1.07 -37.69 -16.63
N HIS A 186 -0.57 -37.17 -17.76
CA HIS A 186 -1.19 -37.41 -19.07
C HIS A 186 -0.92 -38.80 -19.68
N GLY A 187 0.14 -39.48 -19.23
CA GLY A 187 0.55 -40.82 -19.70
C GLY A 187 0.10 -41.97 -18.81
N VAL A 188 -0.72 -41.68 -17.79
CA VAL A 188 -1.19 -42.63 -16.78
C VAL A 188 -2.71 -42.53 -16.64
N PRO A 189 -3.37 -43.53 -16.01
CA PRO A 189 -4.80 -43.47 -15.79
C PRO A 189 -5.24 -42.27 -14.94
N LYS A 190 -6.52 -41.92 -15.04
CA LYS A 190 -7.17 -40.92 -14.20
C LYS A 190 -7.02 -41.27 -12.70
N PRO A 191 -6.92 -40.26 -11.83
CA PRO A 191 -6.90 -40.45 -10.38
C PRO A 191 -8.12 -41.26 -9.91
N THR A 192 -7.97 -41.94 -8.78
CA THR A 192 -9.05 -42.77 -8.21
C THR A 192 -9.89 -41.99 -7.20
N ALA A 193 -11.12 -42.46 -6.94
CA ALA A 193 -11.98 -41.90 -5.90
C ALA A 193 -11.40 -42.09 -4.48
N SER A 194 -10.50 -43.06 -4.29
CA SER A 194 -9.72 -43.27 -3.05
C SER A 194 -8.60 -42.25 -2.86
N GLY A 195 -8.39 -41.32 -3.79
CA GLY A 195 -7.36 -40.28 -3.67
C GLY A 195 -5.97 -40.75 -4.05
N GLU A 196 -5.86 -41.64 -5.05
CA GLU A 196 -4.57 -42.10 -5.58
C GLU A 196 -4.27 -41.44 -6.92
N ILE A 197 -3.02 -41.03 -7.10
CA ILE A 197 -2.42 -40.66 -8.38
C ILE A 197 -1.59 -41.84 -8.89
N TRP A 198 -1.30 -41.87 -10.19
CA TRP A 198 -0.58 -43.00 -10.80
C TRP A 198 0.85 -42.63 -11.17
N VAL A 199 1.77 -43.55 -10.93
CA VAL A 199 3.19 -43.49 -11.35
C VAL A 199 3.61 -44.83 -11.96
N PHE A 200 4.88 -45.03 -12.28
CA PHE A 200 5.36 -46.24 -12.94
C PHE A 200 6.08 -47.20 -12.01
N ASN A 201 6.18 -48.47 -12.42
CA ASN A 201 7.22 -49.37 -11.91
C ASN A 201 8.53 -49.18 -12.71
N LYS A 202 9.64 -49.76 -12.23
CA LYS A 202 10.97 -49.61 -12.85
C LYS A 202 11.05 -50.08 -14.31
N SER A 203 10.17 -51.02 -14.70
CA SER A 203 10.12 -51.60 -16.03
C SER A 203 9.09 -50.95 -16.95
N TYR A 204 8.36 -49.93 -16.50
CA TYR A 204 7.27 -49.27 -17.24
C TYR A 204 6.20 -50.23 -17.77
N THR A 205 5.97 -51.34 -17.07
CA THR A 205 4.98 -52.37 -17.45
C THR A 205 3.66 -52.23 -16.70
N GLN A 206 3.66 -51.54 -15.57
CA GLN A 206 2.49 -51.37 -14.72
C GLN A 206 2.40 -49.94 -14.20
N TYR A 207 1.17 -49.45 -14.10
CA TYR A 207 0.83 -48.25 -13.35
C TYR A 207 0.72 -48.62 -11.87
N ILE A 208 1.42 -47.86 -11.02
CA ILE A 208 1.47 -48.07 -9.57
C ILE A 208 0.68 -46.94 -8.90
N PRO A 209 -0.32 -47.25 -8.06
CA PRO A 209 -1.07 -46.23 -7.35
C PRO A 209 -0.21 -45.62 -6.22
N LEU A 210 -0.31 -44.31 -6.07
CA LEU A 210 0.35 -43.51 -5.05
C LEU A 210 -0.69 -42.67 -4.31
N SER A 211 -0.85 -42.93 -3.01
CA SER A 211 -1.80 -42.20 -2.17
C SER A 211 -1.41 -40.73 -2.01
N ILE A 212 -2.37 -39.83 -2.18
CA ILE A 212 -2.13 -38.39 -1.99
C ILE A 212 -1.84 -38.04 -0.52
N SER A 213 -2.35 -38.87 0.41
CA SER A 213 -2.06 -38.74 1.84
C SER A 213 -0.57 -38.92 2.12
N ASP A 214 0.07 -39.88 1.44
CA ASP A 214 1.50 -40.13 1.57
C ASP A 214 2.31 -38.95 1.03
N VAL A 215 1.96 -38.44 -0.16
CA VAL A 215 2.60 -37.26 -0.76
C VAL A 215 2.53 -36.06 0.20
N ASN A 216 1.35 -35.80 0.78
CA ASN A 216 1.17 -34.74 1.76
C ASN A 216 2.00 -34.96 3.04
N SER A 217 2.13 -36.20 3.51
CA SER A 217 2.96 -36.54 4.67
C SER A 217 4.46 -36.26 4.44
N TRP A 218 4.93 -36.46 3.20
CA TRP A 218 6.32 -36.22 2.81
C TRP A 218 6.61 -34.73 2.63
N LEU A 219 5.70 -34.01 1.97
CA LEU A 219 5.85 -32.59 1.68
C LEU A 219 5.56 -31.71 2.88
N LYS A 220 4.60 -32.03 3.75
CA LYS A 220 4.18 -31.20 4.91
C LYS A 220 3.84 -29.74 4.53
N THR A 221 3.52 -28.93 5.53
CA THR A 221 3.24 -27.50 5.37
C THR A 221 4.49 -26.65 5.63
N PRO A 222 4.65 -25.49 4.96
CA PRO A 222 3.77 -24.93 3.93
C PRO A 222 4.01 -25.53 2.53
N SER A 223 2.95 -25.83 1.77
CA SER A 223 3.06 -26.42 0.42
C SER A 223 1.98 -25.90 -0.55
N ILE A 224 2.28 -25.99 -1.85
CA ILE A 224 1.35 -25.72 -2.95
C ILE A 224 1.39 -26.88 -3.95
N TYR A 225 0.23 -27.30 -4.44
CA TYR A 225 0.09 -28.42 -5.36
C TYR A 225 -0.50 -27.94 -6.69
N VAL A 226 0.02 -28.48 -7.80
CA VAL A 226 -0.48 -28.27 -9.16
C VAL A 226 -0.70 -29.65 -9.79
N PHE A 227 -1.96 -29.97 -10.13
CA PHE A 227 -2.32 -31.23 -10.77
C PHE A 227 -2.83 -30.98 -12.19
N ASP A 228 -2.03 -31.35 -13.17
CA ASP A 228 -2.40 -31.37 -14.59
C ASP A 228 -2.70 -32.81 -15.03
N CYS A 229 -3.97 -33.18 -14.90
CA CYS A 229 -4.50 -34.48 -15.32
C CYS A 229 -6.01 -34.41 -15.49
N SER A 230 -6.58 -35.37 -16.22
CA SER A 230 -8.04 -35.55 -16.28
C SER A 230 -8.58 -36.01 -14.93
N ALA A 231 -9.82 -35.62 -14.60
CA ALA A 231 -10.46 -35.89 -13.31
C ALA A 231 -9.66 -35.42 -12.07
N ALA A 232 -8.87 -34.35 -12.19
CA ALA A 232 -8.04 -33.82 -11.10
C ALA A 232 -8.85 -33.44 -9.84
N GLY A 233 -10.14 -33.11 -9.98
CA GLY A 233 -11.06 -32.86 -8.87
C GLY A 233 -11.20 -34.02 -7.88
N MET A 234 -10.93 -35.27 -8.30
CA MET A 234 -10.88 -36.42 -7.38
C MET A 234 -9.73 -36.28 -6.36
N ILE A 235 -8.56 -35.81 -6.81
CA ILE A 235 -7.40 -35.56 -5.95
C ILE A 235 -7.73 -34.46 -4.94
N VAL A 236 -8.39 -33.39 -5.40
CA VAL A 236 -8.77 -32.27 -4.54
C VAL A 236 -9.69 -32.74 -3.42
N SER A 237 -10.73 -33.51 -3.76
CA SER A 237 -11.71 -34.00 -2.80
C SER A 237 -11.06 -34.86 -1.71
N ALA A 238 -10.24 -35.84 -2.11
CA ALA A 238 -9.52 -36.71 -1.18
C ALA A 238 -8.54 -35.94 -0.28
N LEU A 239 -7.80 -34.98 -0.84
CA LEU A 239 -6.83 -34.21 -0.09
C LEU A 239 -7.49 -33.22 0.89
N MET A 240 -8.66 -32.69 0.55
CA MET A 240 -9.46 -31.86 1.46
C MET A 240 -9.96 -32.65 2.66
N GLU A 241 -10.41 -33.89 2.49
CA GLU A 241 -10.81 -34.76 3.62
C GLU A 241 -9.65 -34.95 4.61
N VAL A 242 -8.45 -35.23 4.11
CA VAL A 242 -7.23 -35.35 4.93
C VAL A 242 -6.93 -34.04 5.68
N ILE A 243 -7.06 -32.90 5.02
CA ILE A 243 -6.79 -31.59 5.64
C ILE A 243 -7.81 -31.26 6.72
N VAL A 244 -9.10 -31.53 6.50
CA VAL A 244 -10.17 -31.31 7.49
C VAL A 244 -9.88 -32.12 8.76
N ILE A 245 -9.55 -33.41 8.62
CA ILE A 245 -9.18 -34.27 9.76
C ILE A 245 -7.98 -33.67 10.52
N LEU A 246 -6.95 -33.23 9.80
CA LEU A 246 -5.76 -32.62 10.38
C LEU A 246 -6.01 -31.28 11.09
N LEU A 247 -6.95 -30.47 10.59
CA LEU A 247 -7.36 -29.21 11.19
C LEU A 247 -8.15 -29.43 12.48
N VAL A 248 -9.09 -30.39 12.49
CA VAL A 248 -9.85 -30.76 13.70
C VAL A 248 -8.93 -31.30 14.80
N ALA A 249 -7.91 -32.08 14.43
CA ALA A 249 -6.94 -32.62 15.38
C ALA A 249 -5.96 -31.58 15.95
N SER A 250 -5.80 -30.41 15.30
CA SER A 250 -4.79 -29.39 15.66
C SER A 250 -5.47 -28.06 16.02
N ALA A 251 -5.78 -27.83 17.30
CA ALA A 251 -6.54 -26.67 17.77
C ALA A 251 -5.88 -25.29 17.54
N SER A 252 -4.70 -25.18 16.92
CA SER A 252 -3.94 -23.92 16.90
C SER A 252 -3.03 -23.67 15.69
N SER A 253 -3.23 -24.32 14.54
CA SER A 253 -2.43 -24.02 13.34
C SER A 253 -3.26 -24.10 12.07
N THR A 254 -3.59 -22.95 11.48
CA THR A 254 -4.04 -22.87 10.10
C THR A 254 -2.91 -23.34 9.20
N LYS A 255 -2.95 -24.61 8.82
CA LYS A 255 -1.99 -25.23 7.91
C LYS A 255 -2.02 -24.49 6.58
N ASP A 256 -0.91 -23.86 6.22
CA ASP A 256 -0.80 -23.10 4.98
C ASP A 256 -0.63 -24.05 3.78
N PHE A 257 -1.79 -24.39 3.24
CA PHE A 257 -1.99 -25.35 2.16
C PHE A 257 -2.71 -24.66 0.99
N ILE A 258 -2.22 -24.90 -0.24
CA ILE A 258 -2.75 -24.33 -1.49
C ILE A 258 -2.80 -25.43 -2.56
N LEU A 259 -3.84 -25.45 -3.39
CA LEU A 259 -3.98 -26.42 -4.48
C LEU A 259 -4.52 -25.74 -5.74
N LEU A 260 -4.04 -26.18 -6.90
CA LEU A 260 -4.55 -25.87 -8.23
C LEU A 260 -4.73 -27.18 -9.01
N ALA A 261 -5.92 -27.45 -9.53
CA ALA A 261 -6.26 -28.63 -10.31
C ALA A 261 -6.88 -28.24 -11.64
N ALA A 262 -6.53 -28.99 -12.69
CA ALA A 262 -6.89 -28.66 -14.06
C ALA A 262 -8.39 -28.76 -14.38
N CYS A 263 -9.13 -29.65 -13.71
CA CYS A 263 -10.52 -29.93 -14.04
C CYS A 263 -11.30 -30.54 -12.86
N GLU A 264 -12.63 -30.57 -12.97
CA GLU A 264 -13.51 -31.25 -12.01
C GLU A 264 -13.40 -32.79 -12.07
N ALA A 265 -13.91 -33.48 -11.05
CA ALA A 265 -13.76 -34.93 -10.91
C ALA A 265 -14.37 -35.76 -12.05
N HIS A 266 -15.37 -35.20 -12.75
CA HIS A 266 -16.08 -35.87 -13.84
C HIS A 266 -15.59 -35.42 -15.23
N GLU A 267 -14.74 -34.39 -15.30
CA GLU A 267 -14.29 -33.78 -16.54
C GLU A 267 -13.00 -34.45 -17.05
N CYS A 268 -12.75 -34.30 -18.35
CA CYS A 268 -11.49 -34.68 -18.98
C CYS A 268 -10.81 -33.44 -19.56
N LEU A 269 -9.50 -33.51 -19.75
CA LEU A 269 -8.74 -32.41 -20.33
C LEU A 269 -9.13 -32.17 -21.80
N PRO A 270 -8.95 -30.94 -22.32
CA PRO A 270 -9.22 -30.61 -23.71
C PRO A 270 -8.41 -31.49 -24.68
N GLN A 271 -9.09 -32.10 -25.66
CA GLN A 271 -8.45 -32.93 -26.69
C GLN A 271 -8.39 -32.26 -28.06
N GLY A 272 -8.99 -31.09 -28.24
CA GLY A 272 -9.02 -30.39 -29.54
C GLY A 272 -7.61 -30.00 -30.01
N ALA A 273 -7.31 -30.18 -31.29
CA ALA A 273 -5.98 -29.94 -31.86
C ALA A 273 -5.48 -28.48 -31.75
N ASP A 274 -6.41 -27.53 -31.54
CA ASP A 274 -6.09 -26.11 -31.29
C ASP A 274 -5.42 -25.88 -29.93
N PHE A 275 -5.49 -26.85 -29.01
CA PHE A 275 -4.94 -26.79 -27.67
C PHE A 275 -3.68 -27.67 -27.54
N PRO A 276 -2.70 -27.28 -26.70
CA PRO A 276 -1.70 -28.23 -26.22
C PRO A 276 -2.33 -29.24 -25.24
N ALA A 277 -1.72 -30.42 -25.11
CA ALA A 277 -2.15 -31.42 -24.13
C ALA A 277 -2.05 -30.87 -22.70
N ASP A 278 -1.01 -30.09 -22.43
CA ASP A 278 -0.76 -29.41 -21.15
C ASP A 278 -1.37 -28.01 -21.07
N THR A 279 -2.61 -27.84 -21.52
CA THR A 279 -3.30 -26.54 -21.52
C THR A 279 -3.30 -25.85 -20.15
N PHE A 280 -3.52 -26.61 -19.07
CA PHE A 280 -3.52 -26.05 -17.73
C PHE A 280 -2.13 -25.55 -17.33
N THR A 281 -1.11 -26.39 -17.47
CA THR A 281 0.28 -26.01 -17.21
C THR A 281 0.71 -24.82 -18.08
N ALA A 282 0.41 -24.85 -19.38
CA ALA A 282 0.72 -23.78 -20.33
C ALA A 282 0.09 -22.44 -19.92
N CYS A 283 -1.16 -22.45 -19.40
CA CYS A 283 -1.78 -21.25 -18.83
C CYS A 283 -0.99 -20.74 -17.61
N LEU A 284 -0.62 -21.63 -16.69
CA LEU A 284 0.06 -21.29 -15.44
C LEU A 284 1.51 -20.81 -15.63
N THR A 285 2.24 -21.35 -16.59
CA THR A 285 3.68 -21.13 -16.75
C THR A 285 4.03 -20.24 -17.94
N THR A 286 3.17 -20.18 -18.96
CA THR A 286 3.38 -19.41 -20.19
C THR A 286 2.11 -18.65 -20.64
N PRO A 287 1.51 -17.83 -19.76
CA PRO A 287 0.18 -17.25 -19.94
C PRO A 287 0.03 -16.44 -21.22
N ILE A 288 1.01 -15.58 -21.56
CA ILE A 288 0.91 -14.72 -22.75
C ILE A 288 0.87 -15.53 -24.04
N LYS A 289 1.73 -16.55 -24.15
CA LYS A 289 1.76 -17.43 -25.32
C LYS A 289 0.45 -18.20 -25.46
N MET A 290 -0.08 -18.74 -24.36
CA MET A 290 -1.35 -19.45 -24.35
C MET A 290 -2.54 -18.53 -24.67
N ALA A 291 -2.59 -17.34 -24.06
CA ALA A 291 -3.65 -16.35 -24.28
C ALA A 291 -3.73 -15.89 -25.73
N LEU A 292 -2.58 -15.57 -26.35
CA LEU A 292 -2.55 -15.14 -27.76
C LEU A 292 -2.89 -16.27 -28.72
N ARG A 293 -2.40 -17.49 -28.48
CA ARG A 293 -2.74 -18.67 -29.30
C ARG A 293 -4.24 -18.99 -29.22
N TRP A 294 -4.80 -18.96 -28.01
CA TRP A 294 -6.24 -19.15 -27.80
C TRP A 294 -7.06 -18.04 -28.45
N PHE A 295 -6.66 -16.78 -28.27
CA PHE A 295 -7.33 -15.62 -28.89
C PHE A 295 -7.33 -15.74 -30.42
N HIS A 296 -6.16 -16.00 -31.03
CA HIS A 296 -6.01 -16.19 -32.48
C HIS A 296 -7.00 -17.24 -33.01
N SER A 297 -7.07 -18.41 -32.36
CA SER A 297 -7.97 -19.49 -32.77
C SER A 297 -9.46 -19.11 -32.73
N ARG A 298 -9.86 -18.14 -31.91
CA ARG A 298 -11.28 -17.74 -31.77
C ARG A 298 -11.62 -16.45 -32.49
N SER A 299 -10.61 -15.68 -32.87
CA SER A 299 -10.76 -14.39 -33.52
C SER A 299 -10.96 -14.52 -35.04
N LEU A 300 -11.42 -13.44 -35.66
CA LEU A 300 -11.49 -13.31 -37.12
C LEU A 300 -10.10 -13.32 -37.79
N LEU A 301 -9.01 -13.29 -37.00
CA LEU A 301 -7.65 -13.30 -37.51
C LEU A 301 -7.15 -14.71 -37.86
N ARG A 302 -7.88 -15.78 -37.49
CA ARG A 302 -7.48 -17.19 -37.69
C ARG A 302 -6.97 -17.45 -39.11
N ASP A 303 -7.69 -16.97 -40.12
CA ASP A 303 -7.38 -17.25 -41.54
C ASP A 303 -6.32 -16.31 -42.13
N THR A 304 -5.99 -15.22 -41.44
CA THR A 304 -5.05 -14.17 -41.90
C THR A 304 -3.67 -14.26 -41.28
N LEU A 305 -3.55 -14.92 -40.12
CA LEU A 305 -2.33 -15.02 -39.33
C LEU A 305 -1.79 -16.44 -39.29
N ASP A 306 -0.53 -16.61 -39.67
CA ASP A 306 0.20 -17.84 -39.38
C ASP A 306 0.51 -17.93 -37.87
N PHE A 307 0.21 -19.08 -37.28
CA PHE A 307 0.38 -19.40 -35.87
C PHE A 307 1.84 -19.27 -35.41
N SER A 308 2.81 -19.42 -36.33
CA SER A 308 4.24 -19.28 -36.06
C SER A 308 4.69 -17.85 -35.71
N LEU A 309 3.87 -16.84 -36.04
CA LEU A 309 4.21 -15.43 -35.76
C LEU A 309 4.10 -15.07 -34.28
N ILE A 310 3.24 -15.77 -33.51
CA ILE A 310 3.10 -15.56 -32.06
C ILE A 310 4.41 -15.92 -31.34
N ASP A 311 5.12 -16.93 -31.84
CA ASP A 311 6.42 -17.34 -31.29
C ASP A 311 7.55 -16.35 -31.61
N LYS A 312 7.32 -15.42 -32.55
CA LYS A 312 8.29 -14.42 -33.03
C LYS A 312 8.01 -13.01 -32.54
N ILE A 313 7.07 -12.83 -31.59
CA ILE A 313 6.78 -11.51 -31.03
C ILE A 313 8.07 -10.93 -30.41
N PRO A 314 8.44 -9.69 -30.76
CA PRO A 314 9.74 -9.14 -30.39
C PRO A 314 9.80 -8.78 -28.92
N GLY A 315 11.01 -8.92 -28.38
CA GLY A 315 11.39 -8.44 -27.05
C GLY A 315 11.31 -9.48 -25.94
N HIS A 316 11.31 -8.97 -24.70
CA HIS A 316 11.42 -9.79 -23.51
C HIS A 316 10.34 -9.42 -22.50
N GLN A 317 9.80 -10.40 -21.77
CA GLN A 317 8.71 -10.21 -20.81
C GLN A 317 9.02 -9.20 -19.68
N ASN A 318 10.31 -8.98 -19.38
CA ASN A 318 10.76 -8.04 -18.35
C ASN A 318 10.93 -6.61 -18.90
N ASP A 319 11.02 -6.43 -20.22
CA ASP A 319 11.20 -5.13 -20.85
C ASP A 319 9.89 -4.57 -21.39
N ARG A 320 9.28 -3.69 -20.59
CA ARG A 320 7.99 -3.03 -20.86
C ARG A 320 8.02 -2.09 -22.08
N LYS A 321 9.20 -1.81 -22.64
CA LYS A 321 9.33 -1.03 -23.88
C LYS A 321 9.26 -1.90 -25.14
N THR A 322 9.09 -3.22 -24.96
CA THR A 322 8.90 -4.16 -26.04
C THR A 322 7.47 -4.66 -26.06
N VAL A 323 6.99 -5.09 -27.22
CA VAL A 323 5.63 -5.63 -27.41
C VAL A 323 5.34 -6.75 -26.40
N LEU A 324 6.24 -7.74 -26.30
CA LEU A 324 6.05 -8.87 -25.39
C LEU A 324 6.04 -8.44 -23.91
N GLY A 325 6.89 -7.49 -23.53
CA GLY A 325 6.93 -7.01 -22.15
C GLY A 325 5.77 -6.10 -21.79
N GLU A 326 5.25 -5.29 -22.72
CA GLU A 326 4.03 -4.51 -22.51
C GLU A 326 2.81 -5.42 -22.37
N LEU A 327 2.62 -6.42 -23.25
CA LEU A 327 1.55 -7.41 -23.12
C LEU A 327 1.60 -8.14 -21.78
N ASN A 328 2.79 -8.59 -21.36
CA ASN A 328 2.96 -9.25 -20.07
C ASN A 328 2.59 -8.32 -18.90
N TRP A 329 2.94 -7.05 -19.01
CA TRP A 329 2.65 -6.05 -17.99
C TRP A 329 1.15 -5.72 -17.92
N ILE A 330 0.47 -5.55 -19.06
CA ILE A 330 -0.97 -5.35 -19.13
C ILE A 330 -1.73 -6.58 -18.61
N PHE A 331 -1.33 -7.78 -19.03
CA PHE A 331 -1.91 -9.04 -18.54
C PHE A 331 -1.84 -9.15 -17.01
N THR A 332 -0.69 -8.82 -16.44
CA THR A 332 -0.50 -8.83 -14.98
C THR A 332 -1.41 -7.80 -14.31
N ALA A 333 -1.57 -6.62 -14.92
CA ALA A 333 -2.43 -5.56 -14.39
C ALA A 333 -3.92 -5.94 -14.45
N VAL A 334 -4.37 -6.53 -15.56
CA VAL A 334 -5.75 -7.03 -15.74
C VAL A 334 -6.07 -8.13 -14.73
N THR A 335 -5.23 -9.16 -14.62
CA THR A 335 -5.48 -10.30 -13.73
C THR A 335 -5.42 -9.91 -12.25
N ASP A 336 -4.50 -9.04 -11.85
CA ASP A 336 -4.44 -8.52 -10.47
C ASP A 336 -5.67 -7.65 -10.14
N THR A 337 -6.19 -6.91 -11.13
CA THR A 337 -7.41 -6.11 -11.00
C THR A 337 -8.65 -6.98 -10.86
N ILE A 338 -8.80 -8.03 -11.67
CA ILE A 338 -9.89 -9.00 -11.55
C ILE A 338 -9.87 -9.63 -10.16
N ALA A 339 -8.71 -10.08 -9.70
CA ALA A 339 -8.57 -10.70 -8.39
C ALA A 339 -8.98 -9.77 -7.24
N TRP A 340 -8.57 -8.51 -7.28
CA TRP A 340 -8.91 -7.56 -6.22
C TRP A 340 -10.41 -7.22 -6.16
N ASN A 341 -11.07 -7.13 -7.33
CA ASN A 341 -12.49 -6.81 -7.41
C ASN A 341 -13.40 -7.99 -7.02
N VAL A 342 -12.94 -9.23 -7.24
CA VAL A 342 -13.76 -10.43 -7.04
C VAL A 342 -13.49 -11.10 -5.68
N LEU A 343 -12.25 -11.05 -5.17
CA LEU A 343 -11.87 -11.80 -3.97
C LEU A 343 -12.11 -11.02 -2.67
N PRO A 344 -12.49 -11.70 -1.58
CA PRO A 344 -12.45 -11.13 -0.24
C PRO A 344 -11.05 -10.63 0.13
N HIS A 345 -10.97 -9.57 0.92
CA HIS A 345 -9.72 -8.89 1.24
C HIS A 345 -8.63 -9.84 1.79
N ASP A 346 -8.97 -10.68 2.76
CA ASP A 346 -8.01 -11.59 3.39
C ASP A 346 -7.48 -12.65 2.41
N LEU A 347 -8.36 -13.15 1.54
CA LEU A 347 -7.99 -14.12 0.52
C LEU A 347 -7.07 -13.50 -0.54
N PHE A 348 -7.38 -12.27 -0.96
CA PHE A 348 -6.53 -11.51 -1.88
C PHE A 348 -5.14 -11.27 -1.29
N GLN A 349 -5.04 -10.83 -0.02
CA GLN A 349 -3.74 -10.64 0.64
C GLN A 349 -2.93 -11.94 0.67
N ARG A 350 -3.57 -13.05 1.05
CA ARG A 350 -2.92 -14.36 1.14
C ARG A 350 -2.39 -14.84 -0.22
N LEU A 351 -3.20 -14.77 -1.27
CA LEU A 351 -2.85 -15.37 -2.56
C LEU A 351 -2.07 -14.44 -3.50
N PHE A 352 -2.33 -13.12 -3.46
CA PHE A 352 -1.79 -12.17 -4.43
C PHE A 352 -0.70 -11.23 -3.86
N ARG A 353 -0.46 -11.24 -2.53
CA ARG A 353 0.52 -10.35 -1.87
C ARG A 353 1.56 -11.05 -1.00
N GLN A 354 1.23 -12.19 -0.39
CA GLN A 354 2.10 -12.86 0.60
C GLN A 354 3.37 -13.50 -0.01
N ASP A 355 3.23 -14.22 -1.13
CA ASP A 355 4.31 -14.86 -1.88
C ASP A 355 4.20 -14.47 -3.37
N LEU A 356 5.24 -13.85 -3.91
CA LEU A 356 5.28 -13.35 -5.30
C LEU A 356 5.10 -14.46 -6.34
N PHE A 357 5.58 -15.67 -6.03
CA PHE A 357 5.47 -16.81 -6.93
C PHE A 357 4.05 -17.36 -6.96
N VAL A 358 3.44 -17.56 -5.77
CA VAL A 358 2.02 -17.95 -5.65
C VAL A 358 1.12 -16.92 -6.31
N ALA A 359 1.39 -15.62 -6.12
CA ALA A 359 0.63 -14.55 -6.76
C ALA A 359 0.69 -14.64 -8.30
N SER A 360 1.85 -14.98 -8.87
CA SER A 360 1.98 -15.19 -10.31
C SER A 360 1.17 -16.40 -10.77
N LEU A 361 1.23 -17.53 -10.05
CA LEU A 361 0.43 -18.71 -10.36
C LEU A 361 -1.06 -18.44 -10.31
N PHE A 362 -1.56 -17.69 -9.32
CA PHE A 362 -2.98 -17.37 -9.22
C PHE A 362 -3.45 -16.37 -10.28
N ARG A 363 -2.63 -15.38 -10.66
CA ARG A 363 -2.93 -14.52 -11.83
C ARG A 363 -3.10 -15.36 -13.08
N ASN A 364 -2.17 -16.28 -13.30
CA ASN A 364 -2.17 -17.17 -14.46
C ASN A 364 -3.29 -18.22 -14.38
N PHE A 365 -3.70 -18.61 -13.17
CA PHE A 365 -4.86 -19.48 -12.94
C PHE A 365 -6.18 -18.80 -13.34
N LEU A 366 -6.31 -17.48 -13.21
CA LEU A 366 -7.48 -16.77 -13.74
C LEU A 366 -7.61 -16.90 -15.26
N LEU A 367 -6.48 -16.94 -15.97
CA LEU A 367 -6.48 -17.24 -17.41
C LEU A 367 -6.89 -18.69 -17.68
N ALA A 368 -6.39 -19.65 -16.88
CA ALA A 368 -6.81 -21.06 -17.00
C ALA A 368 -8.33 -21.22 -16.80
N LEU A 369 -8.91 -20.55 -15.79
CA LEU A 369 -10.36 -20.52 -15.56
C LEU A 369 -11.15 -20.01 -16.76
N ARG A 370 -10.57 -19.09 -17.55
CA ARG A 370 -11.20 -18.54 -18.75
C ARG A 370 -11.04 -19.46 -19.97
N ILE A 371 -9.82 -19.89 -20.25
CA ILE A 371 -9.49 -20.69 -21.44
C ILE A 371 -10.09 -22.08 -21.35
N MET A 372 -9.90 -22.79 -20.24
CA MET A 372 -10.35 -24.18 -20.11
C MET A 372 -11.87 -24.29 -20.11
N ARG A 373 -12.57 -23.27 -19.58
CA ARG A 373 -14.04 -23.20 -19.62
C ARG A 373 -14.59 -23.21 -21.04
N SER A 374 -13.84 -22.63 -21.99
CA SER A 374 -14.21 -22.67 -23.42
C SER A 374 -14.09 -24.05 -24.06
N ALA A 375 -13.42 -24.98 -23.38
CA ALA A 375 -13.24 -26.38 -23.77
C ALA A 375 -13.95 -27.34 -22.80
N ASN A 376 -15.03 -26.89 -22.14
CA ASN A 376 -15.84 -27.68 -21.18
C ASN A 376 -15.03 -28.28 -20.03
N CYS A 377 -14.06 -27.52 -19.53
CA CYS A 377 -13.15 -27.96 -18.49
C CYS A 377 -13.03 -26.84 -17.43
N SER A 378 -13.14 -27.20 -16.15
CA SER A 378 -13.37 -26.26 -15.06
C SER A 378 -12.28 -26.42 -13.99
N PRO A 379 -11.21 -25.61 -14.06
CA PRO A 379 -10.14 -25.68 -13.08
C PRO A 379 -10.61 -25.38 -11.67
N ILE A 380 -10.09 -26.10 -10.68
CA ILE A 380 -10.42 -25.95 -9.26
C ILE A 380 -9.21 -25.44 -8.49
N SER A 381 -9.42 -24.61 -7.49
CA SER A 381 -8.38 -24.20 -6.54
C SER A 381 -8.81 -24.41 -5.09
N TYR A 382 -7.82 -24.56 -4.22
CA TYR A 382 -7.97 -24.35 -2.78
C TYR A 382 -6.96 -23.30 -2.30
N PRO A 383 -7.40 -22.23 -1.61
CA PRO A 383 -8.80 -21.87 -1.35
C PRO A 383 -9.62 -21.65 -2.65
N VAL A 384 -10.93 -21.86 -2.55
CA VAL A 384 -11.85 -21.72 -3.70
C VAL A 384 -11.98 -20.26 -4.08
N LEU A 385 -11.89 -19.97 -5.38
CA LEU A 385 -12.13 -18.62 -5.92
C LEU A 385 -13.57 -18.53 -6.46
N PRO A 386 -14.23 -17.37 -6.36
CA PRO A 386 -15.44 -17.07 -7.11
C PRO A 386 -15.16 -17.05 -8.63
N ALA A 387 -16.22 -17.12 -9.43
CA ALA A 387 -16.11 -17.10 -10.89
C ALA A 387 -15.53 -15.77 -11.42
N THR A 388 -14.44 -15.85 -12.19
CA THR A 388 -13.72 -14.69 -12.76
C THR A 388 -13.69 -14.66 -14.29
N HIS A 389 -14.14 -15.72 -14.96
CA HIS A 389 -13.95 -15.94 -16.40
C HIS A 389 -14.76 -14.98 -17.30
N GLN A 390 -15.83 -14.38 -16.78
CA GLN A 390 -16.71 -13.41 -17.49
C GLN A 390 -16.52 -11.96 -17.00
N HIS A 391 -15.47 -11.68 -16.22
CA HIS A 391 -15.23 -10.33 -15.73
C HIS A 391 -14.92 -9.37 -16.89
N HIS A 392 -15.58 -8.20 -16.95
CA HIS A 392 -15.45 -7.20 -18.03
C HIS A 392 -14.00 -6.75 -18.32
N MET A 393 -13.10 -6.77 -17.34
CA MET A 393 -11.66 -6.51 -17.57
C MET A 393 -10.99 -7.47 -18.56
N TRP A 394 -11.59 -8.64 -18.82
CA TRP A 394 -11.16 -9.51 -19.90
C TRP A 394 -11.43 -8.95 -21.29
N ASP A 395 -12.49 -8.14 -21.45
CA ASP A 395 -12.80 -7.47 -22.71
C ASP A 395 -11.71 -6.43 -23.03
N ALA A 396 -11.21 -5.73 -22.01
CA ALA A 396 -10.07 -4.82 -22.14
C ALA A 396 -8.78 -5.57 -22.53
N TRP A 397 -8.56 -6.77 -22.00
CA TRP A 397 -7.44 -7.63 -22.44
C TRP A 397 -7.59 -8.06 -23.90
N ASP A 398 -8.78 -8.49 -24.31
CA ASP A 398 -9.03 -8.93 -25.68
C ASP A 398 -8.80 -7.79 -26.69
N MET A 399 -9.24 -6.57 -26.37
CA MET A 399 -8.98 -5.39 -27.20
C MET A 399 -7.49 -5.09 -27.34
N VAL A 400 -6.71 -5.23 -26.26
CA VAL A 400 -5.25 -5.06 -26.30
C VAL A 400 -4.59 -6.16 -27.14
N ALA A 401 -5.00 -7.41 -26.95
CA ALA A 401 -4.47 -8.54 -27.71
C ALA A 401 -4.76 -8.38 -29.21
N GLU A 402 -5.98 -7.97 -29.56
CA GLU A 402 -6.38 -7.71 -30.94
C GLU A 402 -5.55 -6.60 -31.58
N THR A 403 -5.48 -5.44 -30.92
CA THR A 403 -4.74 -4.27 -31.42
C THR A 403 -3.26 -4.60 -31.60
N CYS A 404 -2.67 -5.33 -30.65
CA CYS A 404 -1.29 -5.76 -30.71
C CYS A 404 -1.03 -6.69 -31.89
N LEU A 405 -1.88 -7.70 -32.09
CA LEU A 405 -1.73 -8.64 -33.20
C LEU A 405 -1.91 -7.92 -34.54
N GLN A 406 -2.95 -7.08 -34.69
CA GLN A 406 -3.19 -6.31 -35.91
C GLN A 406 -2.04 -5.37 -36.27
N SER A 407 -1.47 -4.67 -35.29
CA SER A 407 -0.30 -3.81 -35.49
C SER A 407 0.91 -4.62 -35.97
N TRP A 408 1.16 -5.78 -35.35
CA TRP A 408 2.24 -6.69 -35.74
C TRP A 408 2.06 -7.25 -37.16
N LEU A 409 0.83 -7.54 -37.61
CA LEU A 409 0.57 -7.96 -38.99
C LEU A 409 0.94 -6.89 -40.01
N ARG A 410 0.54 -5.64 -39.76
CA ARG A 410 0.64 -4.58 -40.76
C ARG A 410 2.08 -4.17 -40.98
N GLU A 411 2.86 -4.02 -39.90
CA GLU A 411 4.23 -3.51 -39.97
C GLU A 411 5.14 -4.16 -38.92
N PRO A 412 5.70 -5.38 -39.18
CA PRO A 412 6.58 -6.07 -38.24
C PRO A 412 7.88 -5.31 -37.89
N GLN A 413 8.26 -4.32 -38.71
CA GLN A 413 9.43 -3.46 -38.50
C GLN A 413 9.07 -2.03 -38.03
N ALA A 414 7.79 -1.75 -37.76
CA ALA A 414 7.40 -0.44 -37.27
C ALA A 414 7.99 -0.15 -35.89
N VAL A 415 8.18 1.15 -35.62
CA VAL A 415 8.52 1.63 -34.29
C VAL A 415 7.38 1.25 -33.35
N PHE A 416 7.70 0.52 -32.29
CA PHE A 416 6.75 0.11 -31.26
C PHE A 416 5.97 1.32 -30.71
N GLN A 417 4.65 1.25 -30.81
CA GLN A 417 3.74 2.23 -30.21
C GLN A 417 3.11 1.63 -28.94
N PRO A 418 3.27 2.26 -27.77
CA PRO A 418 2.66 1.79 -26.54
C PRO A 418 1.13 1.79 -26.61
N SER A 419 0.51 0.82 -25.95
CA SER A 419 -0.94 0.72 -25.83
C SER A 419 -1.55 1.89 -25.05
N SER A 420 -2.74 2.35 -25.45
CA SER A 420 -3.55 3.33 -24.73
C SER A 420 -4.15 2.80 -23.43
N PHE A 421 -4.07 1.48 -23.16
CA PHE A 421 -4.72 0.79 -22.04
C PHE A 421 -4.58 1.53 -20.71
N PHE A 422 -3.35 1.83 -20.27
CA PHE A 422 -3.14 2.50 -18.98
C PHE A 422 -3.70 3.93 -18.94
N SER A 423 -3.69 4.64 -20.08
CA SER A 423 -4.28 5.98 -20.16
C SER A 423 -5.80 5.93 -19.99
N GLU A 424 -6.45 4.96 -20.65
CA GLU A 424 -7.89 4.72 -20.56
C GLU A 424 -8.30 4.31 -19.15
N GLN A 425 -7.55 3.42 -18.50
CA GLN A 425 -7.82 3.01 -17.11
C GLN A 425 -7.68 4.18 -16.12
N LEU A 426 -6.69 5.06 -16.31
CA LEU A 426 -6.56 6.27 -15.48
C LEU A 426 -7.73 7.24 -15.71
N THR A 427 -8.22 7.38 -16.95
CA THR A 427 -9.40 8.18 -17.25
C THR A 427 -10.66 7.59 -16.60
N ALA A 428 -10.83 6.27 -16.62
CA ALA A 428 -11.95 5.62 -15.93
C ALA A 428 -11.90 5.86 -14.40
N PHE A 429 -10.71 5.81 -13.80
CA PHE A 429 -10.54 6.15 -12.38
C PHE A 429 -10.84 7.62 -12.08
N GLU A 430 -10.44 8.52 -12.97
CA GLU A 430 -10.73 9.95 -12.87
C GLU A 430 -12.24 10.23 -12.89
N VAL A 431 -12.98 9.60 -13.80
CA VAL A 431 -14.44 9.67 -13.84
C VAL A 431 -15.07 9.12 -12.55
N TRP A 432 -14.51 8.04 -12.00
CA TRP A 432 -14.96 7.51 -10.71
C TRP A 432 -14.73 8.51 -9.58
N LEU A 433 -13.59 9.22 -9.53
CA LEU A 433 -13.31 10.23 -8.50
C LEU A 433 -14.32 11.38 -8.48
N ASP A 434 -14.83 11.78 -9.64
CA ASP A 434 -15.77 12.90 -9.75
C ASP A 434 -17.15 12.58 -9.12
N HIS A 435 -17.49 11.28 -9.02
CA HIS A 435 -18.81 10.83 -8.54
C HIS A 435 -18.73 9.82 -7.36
N GLY A 436 -17.52 9.44 -6.95
CA GLY A 436 -17.24 8.41 -5.97
C GLY A 436 -17.48 8.89 -4.54
N SER A 437 -17.69 7.95 -3.63
CA SER A 437 -17.88 8.23 -2.20
C SER A 437 -17.64 6.97 -1.37
N GLU A 438 -17.44 7.11 -0.06
CA GLU A 438 -17.26 5.98 0.87
C GLU A 438 -18.40 4.93 0.79
N HIS A 439 -19.63 5.37 0.53
CA HIS A 439 -20.81 4.49 0.48
C HIS A 439 -20.98 3.75 -0.84
N LYS A 440 -20.15 4.03 -1.85
CA LYS A 440 -20.19 3.36 -3.16
C LYS A 440 -19.16 2.24 -3.20
N LYS A 441 -19.31 1.35 -4.19
CA LYS A 441 -18.30 0.33 -4.45
C LYS A 441 -16.93 0.99 -4.69
N PRO A 442 -15.84 0.41 -4.15
CA PRO A 442 -14.48 0.88 -4.39
C PRO A 442 -14.16 1.00 -5.90
N PRO A 443 -13.23 1.89 -6.28
CA PRO A 443 -12.82 2.04 -7.67
C PRO A 443 -12.10 0.79 -8.16
N GLU A 444 -12.64 0.18 -9.22
CA GLU A 444 -12.13 -1.07 -9.79
C GLU A 444 -10.68 -0.96 -10.26
N GLN A 445 -10.25 0.24 -10.69
CA GLN A 445 -8.93 0.51 -11.22
C GLN A 445 -7.86 0.73 -10.14
N LEU A 446 -8.19 0.70 -8.84
CA LEU A 446 -7.21 0.98 -7.77
C LEU A 446 -5.96 0.08 -7.81
N PRO A 447 -6.05 -1.25 -8.09
CA PRO A 447 -4.87 -2.10 -8.27
C PRO A 447 -3.97 -1.69 -9.44
N MET A 448 -4.52 -1.02 -10.47
CA MET A 448 -3.74 -0.55 -11.62
C MET A 448 -2.65 0.43 -11.21
N PHE A 449 -2.84 1.18 -10.12
CA PHE A 449 -1.83 2.13 -9.63
C PHE A 449 -0.51 1.45 -9.26
N LEU A 450 -0.53 0.21 -8.78
CA LEU A 450 0.70 -0.57 -8.54
C LEU A 450 1.55 -0.70 -9.81
N TRP A 451 0.88 -0.91 -10.93
CA TRP A 451 1.49 -1.18 -12.22
C TRP A 451 1.89 0.14 -12.89
N VAL A 452 1.00 1.13 -12.88
CA VAL A 452 1.21 2.43 -13.52
C VAL A 452 2.31 3.25 -12.83
N LEU A 453 2.43 3.21 -11.50
CA LEU A 453 3.48 3.95 -10.78
C LEU A 453 4.90 3.51 -11.16
N LEU A 454 5.04 2.25 -11.62
CA LEU A 454 6.31 1.73 -12.12
C LEU A 454 6.64 2.24 -13.54
N SER A 455 5.66 2.78 -14.27
CA SER A 455 5.86 3.42 -15.57
C SER A 455 6.37 4.84 -15.41
N LYS A 456 7.31 5.28 -16.25
CA LYS A 456 7.75 6.69 -16.24
C LYS A 456 6.73 7.62 -16.89
N CYS A 457 6.08 7.21 -17.99
CA CYS A 457 5.21 8.08 -18.80
C CYS A 457 3.92 8.52 -18.08
N HIS A 458 3.34 7.65 -17.25
CA HIS A 458 2.06 7.90 -16.59
C HIS A 458 2.19 8.19 -15.09
N ARG A 459 3.42 8.20 -14.55
CA ARG A 459 3.67 8.30 -13.11
C ARG A 459 3.05 9.54 -12.49
N PHE A 460 3.29 10.70 -13.10
CA PHE A 460 2.82 11.97 -12.57
C PHE A 460 1.29 12.02 -12.50
N ARG A 461 0.61 11.67 -13.61
CA ARG A 461 -0.86 11.59 -13.66
C ARG A 461 -1.41 10.61 -12.62
N ALA A 462 -0.81 9.42 -12.49
CA ALA A 462 -1.22 8.44 -11.49
C ALA A 462 -1.02 8.96 -10.06
N LEU A 463 0.10 9.61 -9.74
CA LEU A 463 0.31 10.19 -8.42
C LEU A 463 -0.70 11.30 -8.11
N MET A 464 -1.07 12.13 -9.10
CA MET A 464 -2.09 13.16 -8.93
C MET A 464 -3.50 12.60 -8.72
N LEU A 465 -3.87 11.53 -9.42
CA LEU A 465 -5.15 10.85 -9.19
C LEU A 465 -5.18 10.12 -7.83
N LEU A 466 -4.07 9.48 -7.45
CA LEU A 466 -3.95 8.86 -6.13
C LEU A 466 -4.03 9.92 -5.02
N ARG A 467 -3.40 11.08 -5.21
CA ARG A 467 -3.52 12.23 -4.30
C ARG A 467 -4.99 12.61 -4.09
N ARG A 468 -5.76 12.80 -5.18
CA ARG A 468 -7.21 13.10 -5.12
C ARG A 468 -7.99 12.01 -4.40
N PHE A 469 -7.69 10.74 -4.66
CA PHE A 469 -8.34 9.60 -3.99
C PHE A 469 -8.11 9.59 -2.47
N LEU A 470 -6.85 9.72 -2.04
CA LEU A 470 -6.50 9.71 -0.61
C LEU A 470 -7.08 10.92 0.15
N ASP A 471 -7.37 12.01 -0.55
CA ASP A 471 -8.02 13.19 0.03
C ASP A 471 -9.50 12.97 0.35
N MET A 472 -10.14 11.93 -0.22
CA MET A 472 -11.54 11.58 0.09
C MET A 472 -11.75 11.05 1.51
N GLY A 473 -10.66 10.79 2.26
CA GLY A 473 -10.71 10.48 3.69
C GLY A 473 -10.00 9.18 4.11
N PRO A 474 -10.08 8.83 5.41
CA PRO A 474 -9.37 7.67 5.98
C PRO A 474 -9.70 6.32 5.33
N TRP A 475 -10.94 6.13 4.86
CA TRP A 475 -11.37 4.90 4.19
C TRP A 475 -10.59 4.67 2.88
N ALA A 476 -10.30 5.74 2.13
CA ALA A 476 -9.54 5.68 0.88
C ALA A 476 -8.07 5.33 1.15
N VAL A 477 -7.47 5.91 2.20
CA VAL A 477 -6.11 5.57 2.64
C VAL A 477 -6.04 4.10 3.07
N LYS A 478 -7.03 3.60 3.80
CA LYS A 478 -7.13 2.19 4.18
C LYS A 478 -7.20 1.29 2.95
N LEU A 479 -8.03 1.62 1.95
CA LEU A 479 -8.14 0.85 0.71
C LEU A 479 -6.84 0.86 -0.11
N ALA A 480 -6.20 2.01 -0.29
CA ALA A 480 -4.92 2.11 -0.99
C ALA A 480 -3.81 1.30 -0.29
N SER A 481 -3.82 1.29 1.05
CA SER A 481 -2.91 0.47 1.85
C SER A 481 -3.19 -1.02 1.68
N SER A 482 -4.48 -1.39 1.63
CA SER A 482 -4.97 -2.74 1.39
C SER A 482 -4.52 -3.28 0.02
N VAL A 483 -4.43 -2.45 -1.02
CA VAL A 483 -3.94 -2.86 -2.34
C VAL A 483 -2.44 -3.19 -2.33
N GLY A 484 -1.69 -2.60 -1.40
CA GLY A 484 -0.24 -2.76 -1.27
C GLY A 484 0.58 -1.71 -2.03
N ILE A 485 0.07 -0.48 -2.15
CA ILE A 485 0.71 0.61 -2.93
C ILE A 485 1.93 1.21 -2.20
N LEU A 486 1.98 1.14 -0.86
CA LEU A 486 2.98 1.84 -0.05
C LEU A 486 4.44 1.49 -0.38
N PRO A 487 4.85 0.22 -0.58
CA PRO A 487 6.23 -0.10 -0.93
C PRO A 487 6.69 0.55 -2.25
N TYR A 488 5.77 0.83 -3.16
CA TYR A 488 6.06 1.50 -4.43
C TYR A 488 6.23 3.00 -4.23
N ILE A 489 5.33 3.63 -3.47
CA ILE A 489 5.43 5.06 -3.13
C ILE A 489 6.71 5.33 -2.32
N LEU A 490 7.09 4.43 -1.40
CA LEU A 490 8.32 4.52 -0.62
C LEU A 490 9.56 4.54 -1.53
N LYS A 491 9.62 3.65 -2.51
CA LYS A 491 10.71 3.65 -3.51
C LYS A 491 10.77 4.93 -4.34
N LEU A 492 9.63 5.60 -4.58
CA LEU A 492 9.62 6.85 -5.33
C LEU A 492 10.29 8.00 -4.57
N LEU A 493 10.43 7.93 -3.25
CA LEU A 493 11.19 8.91 -2.46
C LEU A 493 12.68 8.93 -2.81
N GLN A 494 13.21 7.87 -3.46
CA GLN A 494 14.59 7.83 -3.93
C GLN A 494 14.79 8.59 -5.26
N THR A 495 13.70 9.10 -5.86
CA THR A 495 13.74 9.81 -7.14
C THR A 495 14.14 11.28 -6.94
N SER A 496 15.01 11.79 -7.81
CA SER A 496 15.45 13.20 -7.80
C SER A 496 14.52 14.16 -8.56
N ALA A 497 13.48 13.65 -9.21
CA ALA A 497 12.55 14.42 -10.03
C ALA A 497 11.69 15.36 -9.17
N THR A 498 11.75 16.65 -9.47
CA THR A 498 11.17 17.72 -8.65
C THR A 498 9.66 17.86 -8.82
N ASP A 499 9.15 17.51 -9.99
CA ASP A 499 7.73 17.41 -10.35
C ASP A 499 6.94 16.45 -9.46
N LEU A 500 7.60 15.42 -8.91
CA LEU A 500 6.96 14.43 -8.04
C LEU A 500 6.86 14.88 -6.57
N ARG A 501 7.53 15.96 -6.16
CA ARG A 501 7.59 16.41 -4.76
C ARG A 501 6.24 16.72 -4.18
N GLN A 502 5.43 17.52 -4.88
CA GLN A 502 4.11 17.92 -4.43
C GLN A 502 3.16 16.73 -4.19
N PRO A 503 2.96 15.80 -5.14
CA PRO A 503 2.08 14.67 -4.86
C PRO A 503 2.66 13.71 -3.82
N LEU A 504 3.98 13.48 -3.80
CA LEU A 504 4.59 12.54 -2.85
C LEU A 504 4.47 13.01 -1.40
N VAL A 505 4.73 14.29 -1.12
CA VAL A 505 4.58 14.83 0.23
C VAL A 505 3.13 14.73 0.70
N PHE A 506 2.17 15.08 -0.15
CA PHE A 506 0.75 14.98 0.19
C PHE A 506 0.31 13.54 0.48
N ILE A 507 0.72 12.59 -0.38
CA ILE A 507 0.39 11.17 -0.20
C ILE A 507 0.93 10.67 1.14
N TRP A 508 2.19 10.97 1.48
CA TRP A 508 2.77 10.56 2.75
C TRP A 508 2.14 11.25 3.96
N THR A 509 1.74 12.52 3.83
CA THR A 509 0.95 13.22 4.85
C THR A 509 -0.35 12.47 5.14
N LYS A 510 -1.13 12.10 4.12
CA LYS A 510 -2.39 11.36 4.31
C LYS A 510 -2.18 9.94 4.87
N ILE A 511 -1.12 9.25 4.44
CA ILE A 511 -0.76 7.93 4.98
C ILE A 511 -0.40 8.01 6.47
N LEU A 512 0.53 8.90 6.85
CA LEU A 512 1.02 9.01 8.22
C LEU A 512 -0.01 9.61 9.18
N ALA A 513 -0.94 10.43 8.68
CA ALA A 513 -2.08 10.89 9.46
C ALA A 513 -2.99 9.74 9.92
N LEU A 514 -3.00 8.62 9.19
CA LEU A 514 -3.77 7.42 9.53
C LEU A 514 -2.93 6.32 10.21
N ASP A 515 -1.73 6.06 9.70
CA ASP A 515 -0.84 4.97 10.15
C ASP A 515 0.56 5.46 10.52
N LYS A 516 0.75 5.79 11.81
CA LYS A 516 2.05 6.17 12.35
C LYS A 516 3.11 5.05 12.25
N SER A 517 2.71 3.77 12.17
CA SER A 517 3.67 2.65 12.14
C SER A 517 4.64 2.71 10.93
N CYS A 518 4.23 3.39 9.85
CA CYS A 518 5.04 3.60 8.65
C CYS A 518 6.35 4.37 8.89
N GLN A 519 6.51 5.03 10.05
CA GLN A 519 7.76 5.68 10.45
C GLN A 519 8.97 4.73 10.40
N VAL A 520 8.77 3.44 10.72
CA VAL A 520 9.85 2.44 10.73
C VAL A 520 10.38 2.20 9.31
N ASP A 521 9.47 2.06 8.34
CA ASP A 521 9.83 1.80 6.94
C ASP A 521 10.49 3.04 6.30
N LEU A 522 10.01 4.24 6.64
CA LEU A 522 10.59 5.51 6.18
C LEU A 522 12.03 5.72 6.68
N VAL A 523 12.32 5.40 7.94
CA VAL A 523 13.69 5.54 8.46
C VAL A 523 14.61 4.49 7.85
N LYS A 524 14.16 3.23 7.79
CA LYS A 524 14.92 2.11 7.22
C LYS A 524 15.35 2.33 5.78
N ASP A 525 14.46 2.82 4.92
CA ASP A 525 14.73 3.05 3.50
C ASP A 525 15.21 4.48 3.17
N ARG A 526 15.63 5.25 4.19
CA ARG A 526 16.11 6.64 4.08
C ARG A 526 15.12 7.62 3.43
N GLY A 527 13.83 7.41 3.66
CA GLY A 527 12.77 8.32 3.24
C GLY A 527 12.78 9.67 3.96
N HIS A 528 13.32 9.75 5.19
CA HIS A 528 13.44 11.01 5.94
C HIS A 528 14.27 12.06 5.20
N ASP A 529 15.37 11.66 4.54
CA ASP A 529 16.24 12.54 3.75
C ASP A 529 15.46 13.32 2.69
N TYR A 530 14.44 12.69 2.11
CA TYR A 530 13.60 13.32 1.10
C TYR A 530 12.83 14.52 1.66
N PHE A 531 12.23 14.36 2.84
CA PHE A 531 11.42 15.39 3.47
C PHE A 531 12.27 16.50 4.10
N ILE A 532 13.47 16.18 4.60
CA ILE A 532 14.45 17.18 5.05
C ILE A 532 14.86 18.07 3.87
N LYS A 533 15.21 17.47 2.72
CA LYS A 533 15.54 18.23 1.49
C LYS A 533 14.36 19.05 0.98
N LEU A 534 13.13 18.56 1.12
CA LEU A 534 11.94 19.29 0.73
C LEU A 534 11.71 20.52 1.63
N LEU A 535 11.98 20.39 2.94
CA LEU A 535 11.87 21.49 3.90
C LEU A 535 12.89 22.59 3.58
N ASP A 536 14.12 22.22 3.25
CA ASP A 536 15.22 23.14 2.88
C ASP A 536 15.04 23.79 1.49
N SER A 537 14.16 23.24 0.64
CA SER A 537 14.01 23.70 -0.74
C SER A 537 13.34 25.08 -0.83
N PHE A 538 14.05 26.07 -1.38
CA PHE A 538 13.52 27.42 -1.65
C PHE A 538 12.33 27.44 -2.63
N GLU A 539 12.27 26.49 -3.57
CA GLU A 539 11.20 26.35 -4.57
C GLU A 539 9.91 25.76 -3.99
N ALA A 540 9.99 25.11 -2.82
CA ALA A 540 8.83 24.47 -2.20
C ALA A 540 7.86 25.51 -1.63
N HIS A 541 6.58 25.31 -1.92
CA HIS A 541 5.52 26.18 -1.39
C HIS A 541 5.39 25.99 0.13
N PRO A 542 5.02 27.04 0.90
CA PRO A 542 4.92 26.94 2.36
C PRO A 542 4.00 25.81 2.87
N GLU A 543 2.91 25.52 2.16
CA GLU A 543 2.02 24.39 2.49
C GLU A 543 2.71 23.03 2.33
N GLN A 544 3.55 22.86 1.31
CA GLN A 544 4.34 21.63 1.12
C GLN A 544 5.40 21.49 2.21
N ARG A 545 6.03 22.60 2.63
CA ARG A 545 6.95 22.61 3.77
C ARG A 545 6.24 22.26 5.08
N ALA A 546 5.01 22.74 5.29
CA ALA A 546 4.22 22.37 6.46
C ALA A 546 3.88 20.87 6.47
N MET A 547 3.51 20.32 5.31
CA MET A 547 3.31 18.87 5.14
C MET A 547 4.60 18.08 5.39
N ALA A 548 5.76 18.57 4.92
CA ALA A 548 7.05 17.94 5.18
C ALA A 548 7.41 17.96 6.67
N ALA A 549 7.21 19.09 7.35
CA ALA A 549 7.40 19.23 8.79
C ALA A 549 6.46 18.30 9.58
N PHE A 550 5.20 18.16 9.16
CA PHE A 550 4.29 17.15 9.71
C PHE A 550 4.83 15.72 9.56
N VAL A 551 5.25 15.34 8.35
CA VAL A 551 5.80 14.01 8.08
C VAL A 551 7.01 13.72 8.96
N LEU A 552 7.93 14.69 9.07
CA LEU A 552 9.11 14.59 9.94
C LEU A 552 8.73 14.49 11.42
N THR A 553 7.74 15.26 11.87
CA THR A 553 7.19 15.15 13.25
C THR A 553 6.72 13.73 13.54
N VAL A 554 5.96 13.12 12.63
CA VAL A 554 5.48 11.74 12.81
C VAL A 554 6.63 10.72 12.77
N ILE A 555 7.66 10.95 11.96
CA ILE A 555 8.83 10.05 11.89
C ILE A 555 9.56 9.94 13.24
N VAL A 556 9.58 11.02 14.02
CA VAL A 556 10.35 11.13 15.26
C VAL A 556 9.52 10.97 16.53
N ASP A 557 8.20 11.13 16.45
CA ASP A 557 7.27 11.02 17.57
C ASP A 557 7.36 9.63 18.25
N GLY A 558 7.94 9.57 19.45
CA GLY A 558 8.13 8.33 20.21
C GLY A 558 8.98 7.28 19.48
N HIS A 559 9.90 7.70 18.62
CA HIS A 559 10.73 6.82 17.80
C HIS A 559 12.22 7.21 17.88
N LYS A 560 12.93 6.65 18.86
CA LYS A 560 14.34 6.98 19.13
C LYS A 560 15.25 6.85 17.91
N HIS A 561 15.14 5.77 17.14
CA HIS A 561 15.94 5.60 15.92
C HIS A 561 15.66 6.69 14.87
N GLY A 562 14.40 7.14 14.76
CA GLY A 562 14.03 8.28 13.92
C GLY A 562 14.65 9.59 14.40
N GLN A 563 14.58 9.86 15.71
CA GLN A 563 15.22 11.04 16.33
C GLN A 563 16.73 11.06 16.05
N GLU A 564 17.45 9.98 16.35
CA GLU A 564 18.91 9.85 16.14
C GLU A 564 19.31 10.14 14.68
N VAL A 565 18.56 9.59 13.72
CA VAL A 565 18.86 9.76 12.30
C VAL A 565 18.54 11.19 11.82
N CYS A 566 17.43 11.78 12.29
CA CYS A 566 17.08 13.15 11.95
C CYS A 566 18.02 14.19 12.59
N VAL A 567 18.54 13.93 13.81
CA VAL A 567 19.57 14.77 14.43
C VAL A 567 20.86 14.72 13.60
N LYS A 568 21.32 13.53 13.21
CA LYS A 568 22.49 13.36 12.34
C LYS A 568 22.34 14.03 10.98
N ALA A 569 21.10 14.21 10.51
CA ALA A 569 20.76 14.90 9.27
C ALA A 569 20.53 16.42 9.46
N ASP A 570 20.92 16.98 10.61
CA ASP A 570 20.88 18.42 10.91
C ASP A 570 19.48 19.05 10.94
N LEU A 571 18.44 18.25 11.25
CA LEU A 571 17.05 18.72 11.21
C LEU A 571 16.77 19.82 12.26
N ILE A 572 17.44 19.81 13.42
CA ILE A 572 17.24 20.80 14.48
C ILE A 572 17.64 22.19 13.98
N HIS A 573 18.88 22.34 13.53
CA HIS A 573 19.40 23.61 13.03
C HIS A 573 18.62 24.10 11.80
N LEU A 574 18.28 23.18 10.88
CA LEU A 574 17.44 23.50 9.73
C LEU A 574 16.08 24.07 10.15
N SER A 575 15.38 23.41 11.08
CA SER A 575 14.05 23.81 11.53
C SER A 575 14.08 25.16 12.27
N LEU A 576 15.08 25.37 13.13
CA LEU A 576 15.27 26.65 13.85
C LEU A 576 15.56 27.81 12.89
N ARG A 577 16.40 27.58 11.86
CA ARG A 577 16.67 28.57 10.81
C ARG A 577 15.39 28.96 10.07
N HIS A 578 14.55 27.99 9.72
CA HIS A 578 13.27 28.26 9.07
C HIS A 578 12.29 29.00 9.99
N LEU A 579 12.25 28.72 11.29
CA LEU A 579 11.47 29.49 12.26
C LEU A 579 11.91 30.95 12.27
N GLN A 580 13.21 31.22 12.41
CA GLN A 580 13.76 32.58 12.42
C GLN A 580 13.44 33.35 11.12
N LEU A 581 13.67 32.73 9.96
CA LEU A 581 13.38 33.34 8.66
C LEU A 581 11.88 33.65 8.50
N THR A 582 11.02 32.81 9.04
CA THR A 582 9.56 33.00 8.94
C THR A 582 9.08 34.12 9.87
N ILE A 583 9.65 34.23 11.08
CA ILE A 583 9.37 35.31 12.04
C ILE A 583 9.77 36.68 11.46
N LEU A 584 10.93 36.76 10.79
CA LEU A 584 11.44 38.02 10.23
C LEU A 584 10.66 38.52 9.00
N ASN A 585 10.13 37.61 8.19
CA ASN A 585 9.51 37.93 6.89
C ASN A 585 7.97 38.11 6.95
N GLY A 586 7.44 38.69 8.04
CA GLY A 586 6.03 38.74 8.49
C GLY A 586 4.87 39.00 7.48
N ALA A 587 5.13 39.17 6.19
CA ALA A 587 4.14 39.33 5.12
C ALA A 587 3.68 38.01 4.44
N GLN A 588 4.36 36.87 4.65
CA GLN A 588 3.99 35.57 4.05
C GLN A 588 4.00 34.38 5.05
N THR A 589 3.73 34.63 6.33
CA THR A 589 3.70 33.55 7.33
C THR A 589 2.52 32.62 7.07
N VAL A 590 2.81 31.32 6.90
CA VAL A 590 1.79 30.28 6.93
C VAL A 590 1.76 29.74 8.36
N PRO A 591 0.73 30.03 9.17
CA PRO A 591 0.70 29.64 10.59
C PRO A 591 0.91 28.15 10.81
N HIS A 592 0.42 27.31 9.88
CA HIS A 592 0.63 25.86 9.89
C HIS A 592 2.11 25.47 9.81
N LEU A 593 2.94 26.20 9.05
CA LEU A 593 4.38 25.89 8.97
C LEU A 593 5.06 26.17 10.32
N LEU A 594 4.75 27.31 10.96
CA LEU A 594 5.26 27.64 12.30
C LEU A 594 4.82 26.59 13.32
N GLN A 595 3.54 26.23 13.30
CA GLN A 595 2.97 25.19 14.17
C GLN A 595 3.73 23.87 14.01
N TRP A 596 3.89 23.35 12.79
CA TRP A 596 4.53 22.07 12.55
C TRP A 596 6.03 22.08 12.79
N LEU A 597 6.73 23.20 12.57
CA LEU A 597 8.13 23.32 12.95
C LEU A 597 8.32 23.24 14.47
N CYS A 598 7.44 23.90 15.24
CA CYS A 598 7.47 23.81 16.70
C CYS A 598 7.16 22.38 17.17
N LEU A 599 6.12 21.73 16.62
CA LEU A 599 5.78 20.34 16.98
C LEU A 599 6.89 19.36 16.59
N CYS A 600 7.51 19.53 15.42
CA CYS A 600 8.63 18.72 14.97
C CYS A 600 9.78 18.81 15.96
N LEU A 601 10.22 20.02 16.29
CA LEU A 601 11.29 20.27 17.26
C LEU A 601 10.93 19.72 18.65
N GLY A 602 9.71 19.98 19.12
CA GLY A 602 9.21 19.45 20.40
C GLY A 602 9.26 17.93 20.50
N LYS A 603 9.01 17.21 19.39
CA LYS A 603 9.10 15.75 19.29
C LYS A 603 10.51 15.24 19.03
N MET A 604 11.38 16.05 18.43
CA MET A 604 12.79 15.71 18.21
C MET A 604 13.55 15.51 19.53
N TRP A 605 13.32 16.37 20.51
CA TRP A 605 14.00 16.34 21.81
C TRP A 605 13.13 15.79 22.96
N GLU A 606 11.90 15.34 22.67
CA GLU A 606 11.06 14.66 23.65
C GLU A 606 11.77 13.39 24.14
N ASP A 607 12.07 13.39 25.45
CA ASP A 607 12.75 12.31 26.16
C ASP A 607 14.09 11.88 25.51
N PHE A 608 14.79 12.84 24.87
CA PHE A 608 16.07 12.61 24.19
C PHE A 608 17.12 13.69 24.53
N PRO A 609 17.96 13.47 25.57
CA PRO A 609 18.88 14.48 26.11
C PRO A 609 19.88 15.05 25.11
N GLU A 610 20.43 14.22 24.22
CA GLU A 610 21.39 14.67 23.19
C GLU A 610 20.78 15.75 22.29
N ALA A 611 19.50 15.60 21.91
CA ALA A 611 18.80 16.60 21.12
C ALA A 611 18.42 17.85 21.93
N GLN A 612 18.15 17.71 23.24
CA GLN A 612 17.91 18.85 24.13
C GLN A 612 19.15 19.75 24.21
N VAL A 613 20.33 19.16 24.43
CA VAL A 613 21.61 19.89 24.48
C VAL A 613 21.86 20.64 23.17
N ILE A 614 21.67 19.99 22.02
CA ILE A 614 21.81 20.64 20.70
C ILE A 614 20.83 21.82 20.56
N GLY A 615 19.58 21.65 21.01
CA GLY A 615 18.57 22.71 20.99
C GLY A 615 18.93 23.92 21.86
N LEU A 616 19.46 23.68 23.06
CA LEU A 616 19.91 24.73 23.99
C LEU A 616 21.12 25.48 23.43
N GLN A 617 22.11 24.77 22.91
CA GLN A 617 23.29 25.36 22.25
C GLN A 617 22.93 26.20 21.01
N ALA A 618 21.81 25.88 20.36
CA ALA A 618 21.27 26.63 19.23
C ALA A 618 20.35 27.81 19.62
N ASP A 619 20.32 28.20 20.90
CA ASP A 619 19.48 29.30 21.43
C ASP A 619 17.97 29.10 21.18
N ALA A 620 17.49 27.85 21.12
CA ALA A 620 16.09 27.55 20.82
C ALA A 620 15.06 28.30 21.69
N PRO A 621 15.23 28.43 23.03
CA PRO A 621 14.28 29.18 23.87
C PRO A 621 14.07 30.64 23.41
N LYS A 622 15.13 31.34 23.01
CA LYS A 622 15.07 32.72 22.50
C LYS A 622 14.34 32.80 21.16
N ILE A 623 14.47 31.76 20.33
CA ILE A 623 13.80 31.66 19.03
C ILE A 623 12.29 31.42 19.20
N PHE A 624 11.88 30.65 20.22
CA PHE A 624 10.47 30.40 20.52
C PHE A 624 9.76 31.56 21.24
N ALA A 625 10.48 32.36 22.04
CA ALA A 625 9.92 33.49 22.79
C ALA A 625 8.98 34.41 21.97
N PRO A 626 9.32 34.91 20.76
CA PRO A 626 8.40 35.72 19.96
C PRO A 626 7.14 34.97 19.53
N LEU A 627 7.20 33.64 19.36
CA LEU A 627 6.07 32.82 18.93
C LEU A 627 4.96 32.73 19.99
N LEU A 628 5.28 33.02 21.26
CA LEU A 628 4.27 33.11 22.34
C LEU A 628 3.33 34.31 22.18
N SER A 629 3.68 35.28 21.34
CA SER A 629 2.84 36.46 21.05
C SER A 629 2.12 36.38 19.70
N GLU A 630 2.21 35.26 18.98
CA GLU A 630 1.55 35.09 17.68
C GLU A 630 0.00 35.11 17.81
N PRO A 631 -0.73 35.65 16.82
CA PRO A 631 -2.17 35.80 16.92
C PRO A 631 -2.92 34.46 16.90
N GLN A 632 -2.34 33.40 16.32
CA GLN A 632 -2.94 32.07 16.28
C GLN A 632 -2.63 31.28 17.57
N PRO A 633 -3.64 30.87 18.36
CA PRO A 633 -3.43 30.05 19.55
C PRO A 633 -2.72 28.72 19.29
N GLU A 634 -2.88 28.14 18.10
CA GLU A 634 -2.27 26.87 17.70
C GLU A 634 -0.73 26.98 17.62
N VAL A 635 -0.21 28.13 17.16
CA VAL A 635 1.24 28.39 17.10
C VAL A 635 1.78 28.59 18.51
N ARG A 636 1.09 29.41 19.33
CA ARG A 636 1.47 29.64 20.72
C ARG A 636 1.51 28.36 21.55
N ALA A 637 0.48 27.51 21.44
CA ALA A 637 0.43 26.23 22.12
C ALA A 637 1.57 25.29 21.66
N SER A 638 1.88 25.27 20.36
CA SER A 638 2.97 24.44 19.82
C SER A 638 4.36 24.92 20.26
N ALA A 639 4.56 26.24 20.39
CA ALA A 639 5.79 26.81 20.94
C ALA A 639 5.96 26.46 22.42
N VAL A 640 4.87 26.55 23.21
CA VAL A 640 4.84 26.10 24.62
C VAL A 640 5.19 24.62 24.73
N PHE A 641 4.60 23.77 23.89
CA PHE A 641 4.91 22.34 23.83
C PHE A 641 6.40 22.08 23.55
N ALA A 642 6.96 22.76 22.55
CA ALA A 642 8.37 22.60 22.17
C ALA A 642 9.32 23.02 23.31
N MET A 643 9.05 24.16 23.95
CA MET A 643 9.82 24.65 25.10
C MET A 643 9.66 23.75 26.33
N GLY A 644 8.45 23.23 26.60
CA GLY A 644 8.21 22.31 27.72
C GLY A 644 8.98 20.99 27.59
N ASN A 645 9.18 20.50 26.37
CA ASN A 645 9.98 19.30 26.11
C ASN A 645 11.51 19.55 26.11
N LEU A 646 11.98 20.80 26.11
CA LEU A 646 13.39 21.13 26.34
C LEU A 646 13.79 20.99 27.82
N LEU A 647 12.81 21.01 28.73
CA LEU A 647 13.05 20.83 30.15
C LEU A 647 13.48 19.39 30.45
N GLY A 648 14.49 19.23 31.31
CA GLY A 648 14.91 17.93 31.79
C GLY A 648 13.84 17.28 32.65
N VAL A 649 13.48 16.03 32.35
CA VAL A 649 12.78 15.17 33.31
C VAL A 649 13.88 14.59 34.17
N GLY A 650 14.18 15.25 35.30
CA GLY A 650 15.34 14.98 36.15
C GLY A 650 15.80 13.53 36.08
N SER A 651 17.00 13.31 35.55
CA SER A 651 17.64 12.00 35.59
C SER A 651 17.68 11.59 37.06
N ALA A 652 17.25 10.37 37.36
CA ALA A 652 17.66 9.74 38.59
C ALA A 652 19.20 9.78 38.57
N SER A 653 19.78 10.66 39.36
CA SER A 653 21.22 10.73 39.56
C SER A 653 21.67 9.31 39.84
N SER A 654 22.51 8.80 38.96
CA SER A 654 23.19 7.53 39.17
C SER A 654 23.98 7.70 40.46
N GLU A 655 23.54 7.04 41.53
CA GLU A 655 24.34 6.89 42.73
C GLU A 655 25.62 6.13 42.33
N GLY A 656 26.70 6.87 42.08
CA GLY A 656 28.00 6.26 41.76
C GLY A 656 28.99 7.19 41.07
N GLY A 657 29.65 8.03 41.89
CA GLY A 657 31.02 8.53 41.79
C GLY A 657 31.60 8.97 40.43
N ASP A 658 31.88 10.26 40.28
CA ASP A 658 33.22 10.83 40.50
C ASP A 658 33.13 12.38 40.40
N GLU A 659 33.26 13.04 41.54
CA GLU A 659 33.38 14.49 41.67
C GLU A 659 34.73 14.94 41.09
N VAL A 660 34.81 15.42 39.84
CA VAL A 660 35.63 16.57 39.39
C VAL A 660 35.29 16.85 37.90
N ASP A 661 34.18 17.55 37.63
CA ASP A 661 33.91 18.41 36.44
C ASP A 661 32.41 18.79 36.30
N GLU A 662 31.52 18.21 37.12
CA GLU A 662 30.04 18.42 37.04
C GLU A 662 29.55 19.82 37.47
N ASP A 663 30.31 20.57 38.28
CA ASP A 663 29.83 21.82 38.90
C ASP A 663 29.51 22.97 37.90
N CYS A 664 30.17 23.02 36.74
CA CYS A 664 29.97 24.10 35.76
C CYS A 664 28.80 23.83 34.79
N GLU A 665 28.53 22.57 34.48
CA GLU A 665 27.47 22.17 33.55
C GLU A 665 26.08 22.26 34.19
N ASP A 666 25.98 21.98 35.50
CA ASP A 666 24.74 22.10 36.26
C ASP A 666 24.26 23.57 36.35
N ASP A 667 25.16 24.53 36.54
CA ASP A 667 24.80 25.95 36.64
C ASP A 667 24.21 26.52 35.34
N GLN A 668 24.73 26.10 34.18
CA GLN A 668 24.24 26.56 32.88
C GLN A 668 22.89 25.90 32.53
N ASN A 669 22.73 24.61 32.82
CA ASN A 669 21.46 23.91 32.65
C ASN A 669 20.34 24.52 33.51
N VAL A 670 20.63 24.82 34.78
CA VAL A 670 19.68 25.47 35.69
C VAL A 670 19.28 26.85 35.19
N LYS A 671 20.22 27.61 34.63
CA LYS A 671 19.95 28.93 34.04
C LYS A 671 19.05 28.83 32.80
N ASP A 672 19.33 27.88 31.90
CA ASP A 672 18.55 27.69 30.68
C ASP A 672 17.12 27.20 30.99
N GLU A 673 16.95 26.28 31.95
CA GLU A 673 15.63 25.85 32.43
C GLU A 673 14.86 27.00 33.09
N THR A 674 15.55 27.82 33.89
CA THR A 674 14.96 29.00 34.53
C THR A 674 14.45 30.00 33.48
N ASP A 675 15.21 30.22 32.41
CA ASP A 675 14.81 31.12 31.33
C ASP A 675 13.62 30.56 30.52
N ILE A 676 13.60 29.26 30.24
CA ILE A 676 12.43 28.59 29.65
C ILE A 676 11.19 28.80 30.51
N VAL A 677 11.27 28.57 31.82
CA VAL A 677 10.12 28.74 32.73
C VAL A 677 9.65 30.19 32.77
N LYS A 678 10.55 31.18 32.78
CA LYS A 678 10.16 32.59 32.70
C LYS A 678 9.33 32.88 31.45
N TYR A 679 9.73 32.36 30.30
CA TYR A 679 8.95 32.52 29.07
C TYR A 679 7.59 31.83 29.17
N LEU A 680 7.53 30.59 29.67
CA LEU A 680 6.28 29.85 29.85
C LEU A 680 5.28 30.56 30.78
N LEU A 681 5.78 31.20 31.85
CA LEU A 681 4.95 31.96 32.79
C LEU A 681 4.23 33.14 32.14
N THR A 682 4.76 33.72 31.06
CA THR A 682 4.08 34.79 30.31
C THR A 682 2.78 34.32 29.63
N ALA A 683 2.65 33.01 29.36
CA ALA A 683 1.50 32.40 28.70
C ALA A 683 0.48 31.77 29.67
N VAL A 684 0.68 31.89 30.99
CA VAL A 684 -0.25 31.32 32.00
C VAL A 684 -1.65 31.95 31.92
N LEU A 685 -1.72 33.24 31.60
CA LEU A 685 -2.96 34.01 31.50
C LEU A 685 -3.50 34.07 30.06
N ASP A 686 -3.11 33.13 29.20
CA ASP A 686 -3.56 33.12 27.81
C ASP A 686 -5.09 32.96 27.68
N GLY A 687 -5.69 33.73 26.77
CA GLY A 687 -7.13 33.68 26.50
C GLY A 687 -7.62 32.34 25.93
N SER A 688 -6.74 31.56 25.30
CA SER A 688 -7.07 30.24 24.74
C SER A 688 -6.81 29.12 25.76
N PRO A 689 -7.82 28.29 26.09
CA PRO A 689 -7.61 27.10 26.93
C PRO A 689 -6.56 26.14 26.34
N LEU A 690 -6.46 26.05 25.01
CA LEU A 690 -5.47 25.20 24.33
C LEU A 690 -4.03 25.53 24.76
N VAL A 691 -3.70 26.81 24.89
CA VAL A 691 -2.37 27.26 25.31
C VAL A 691 -2.16 26.98 26.80
N ARG A 692 -3.16 27.30 27.64
CA ARG A 692 -3.06 27.10 29.09
C ARG A 692 -2.90 25.63 29.49
N VAL A 693 -3.53 24.71 28.76
CA VAL A 693 -3.35 23.26 28.96
C VAL A 693 -1.90 22.85 28.69
N GLU A 694 -1.31 23.29 27.57
CA GLU A 694 0.09 22.99 27.26
C GLU A 694 1.06 23.62 28.28
N VAL A 695 0.77 24.84 28.76
CA VAL A 695 1.56 25.48 29.83
C VAL A 695 1.52 24.66 31.10
N ALA A 696 0.34 24.15 31.48
CA ALA A 696 0.19 23.29 32.65
C ALA A 696 0.97 21.98 32.52
N VAL A 697 0.98 21.37 31.32
CA VAL A 697 1.78 20.17 31.03
C VAL A 697 3.28 20.47 31.12
N ALA A 698 3.74 21.58 30.53
CA ALA A 698 5.14 22.00 30.61
C ALA A 698 5.59 22.29 32.05
N LEU A 699 4.78 22.99 32.84
CA LEU A 699 5.04 23.24 34.26
C LEU A 699 4.99 21.94 35.09
N ALA A 700 4.17 20.97 34.72
CA ALA A 700 4.18 19.65 35.36
C ALA A 700 5.50 18.89 35.08
N ARG A 701 6.04 18.98 33.85
CA ARG A 701 7.38 18.43 33.54
C ARG A 701 8.46 19.10 34.39
N PHE A 702 8.46 20.43 34.45
CA PHE A 702 9.37 21.20 35.32
C PHE A 702 9.23 20.76 36.79
N ALA A 703 8.00 20.64 37.27
CA ALA A 703 7.72 20.29 38.66
C ALA A 703 8.17 18.88 39.03
N PHE A 704 8.18 17.96 38.05
CA PHE A 704 8.71 16.63 38.24
C PHE A 704 10.22 16.66 38.48
N GLY A 705 10.98 17.43 37.69
CA GLY A 705 12.43 17.60 37.87
C GLY A 705 12.81 18.35 39.15
N HIS A 706 12.06 19.40 39.49
CA HIS A 706 12.37 20.32 40.61
C HIS A 706 11.53 20.09 41.87
N ASN A 707 11.03 18.88 42.07
CA ASN A 707 10.09 18.54 43.14
C ASN A 707 10.58 18.94 44.54
N LYS A 708 11.89 18.78 44.82
CA LYS A 708 12.49 19.18 46.12
C LYS A 708 12.33 20.69 46.37
N HIS A 709 12.67 21.51 45.39
CA HIS A 709 12.58 22.97 45.49
C HIS A 709 11.13 23.45 45.58
N LEU A 710 10.23 22.88 44.78
CA LEU A 710 8.82 23.25 44.79
C LEU A 710 8.10 22.82 46.08
N LYS A 711 8.48 21.68 46.69
CA LYS A 711 8.00 21.31 48.03
C LYS A 711 8.42 22.32 49.09
N LEU A 712 9.68 22.76 49.06
CA LEU A 712 10.16 23.80 49.98
C LEU A 712 9.38 25.11 49.79
N ALA A 713 9.22 25.56 48.54
CA ALA A 713 8.47 26.77 48.22
C ALA A 713 7.00 26.65 48.67
N CYS A 714 6.33 25.52 48.42
CA CYS A 714 4.97 25.29 48.88
C CYS A 714 4.87 25.29 50.41
N CYS A 715 5.81 24.65 51.12
CA CYS A 715 5.86 24.66 52.57
C CYS A 715 6.04 26.08 53.14
N CYS A 716 6.94 26.88 52.57
CA CYS A 716 7.19 28.26 52.99
C CYS A 716 5.99 29.17 52.69
N CYS A 717 5.43 29.12 51.48
CA CYS A 717 4.31 29.96 51.07
C CYS A 717 2.99 29.56 51.76
N MET A 718 2.73 28.27 51.99
CA MET A 718 1.57 27.85 52.78
C MET A 718 1.67 28.28 54.24
N TRP A 719 2.88 28.36 54.80
CA TRP A 719 3.10 28.94 56.12
C TRP A 719 2.79 30.44 56.13
N GLU A 720 3.26 31.21 55.16
CA GLU A 720 2.97 32.65 55.07
C GLU A 720 1.48 32.94 54.82
N VAL A 721 0.80 32.16 53.98
CA VAL A 721 -0.65 32.31 53.73
C VAL A 721 -1.47 31.87 54.96
N ALA A 722 -1.05 30.82 55.67
CA ALA A 722 -1.68 30.44 56.94
C ALA A 722 -1.45 31.48 58.04
N VAL A 723 -0.29 32.14 58.07
CA VAL A 723 0.02 33.23 59.00
C VAL A 723 -0.77 34.50 58.64
N LEU A 724 -0.96 34.81 57.36
CA LEU A 724 -1.81 35.92 56.89
C LEU A 724 -3.30 35.69 57.18
N PHE A 725 -3.80 34.47 56.99
CA PHE A 725 -5.17 34.12 57.38
C PHE A 725 -5.37 34.17 58.90
N CYS A 726 -4.36 33.77 59.69
CA CYS A 726 -4.40 33.90 61.15
C CYS A 726 -4.30 35.36 61.63
N SER A 727 -3.53 36.22 60.95
CA SER A 727 -3.39 37.63 61.37
C SER A 727 -4.61 38.48 61.01
N GLU A 728 -5.28 38.23 59.88
CA GLU A 728 -6.57 38.87 59.57
C GLU A 728 -7.70 38.37 60.47
N PHE A 729 -7.70 37.10 60.90
CA PHE A 729 -8.69 36.58 61.85
C PHE A 729 -8.54 37.18 63.26
N VAL A 730 -7.33 37.50 63.69
CA VAL A 730 -7.08 38.17 64.98
C VAL A 730 -7.43 39.66 64.91
N ALA A 731 -7.18 40.34 63.79
CA ALA A 731 -7.52 41.75 63.62
C ALA A 731 -9.04 42.04 63.47
N ILE A 732 -9.85 41.03 63.13
CA ILE A 732 -11.32 41.14 63.11
C ILE A 732 -11.94 40.84 64.49
N PHE A 733 -11.18 40.23 65.41
CA PHE A 733 -11.64 39.83 66.75
C PHE A 733 -10.94 40.55 67.93
N THR A 734 -10.09 41.54 67.66
CA THR A 734 -9.58 42.53 68.63
C THR A 734 -10.02 43.91 68.23
#